data_AF-A0A6N7RSS3-F1
#
_entry.id   AF-A0A6N7RSS3-F1
#
_cell.length_a   1.000
_cell.length_b   1.000
_cell.length_c   1.000
_cell.angle_alpha   90.00
_cell.angle_beta   90.00
_cell.angle_gamma   90.00
#
_symmetry.space_group_name_H-M   'P 1'
#
loop_
_entity.id
_entity.type
_entity.pdbx_description
1 polymer ?
#
loop_
_entity_poly.entity_id
_entity_poly.type
_entity_poly.pdbx_seq_one_letter_code
_entity_poly.pdbx_strand_id
1 'polypeptide(L)'
;MRPLVRPFAHRAAAVALATALACGVAPAAHAADHDGEALAGSTVAAIDPTPIGSDEELEARTPTRLLPTDEAASVAEDGAAAAELADGAAASPVCAAPYLQTPSKGHPLASNSAGSRTLAASEPQVGDTRAFYSDYRAGKADFAIECVAVGENYTFWMDTEHPDAVLPQDLDLLAENLHEFIDREVKLFGDWRDEGGADVDGDGRAAFVFYPFLEGYENVMGFFQGGDLFEAGADDYATGNVMDALHVNAASLYEGSPASDAFDADLALSTLVHEFQHLINYARTGGYSDSWLNEAFSQAAIGLMGIETDDPTALAMITGNQGYLPPFVYEEDYVPGVDRPESASSYGAWFLFGLYLASQTEGLASTDGTMRGGEGIYRAVMEAQSATDDEGTYETCTCDALTAALEKIGYLGDGQDCVVRTFDELVENFGMAVLLREETGPRSLSNDPTARSTVFGSDVPLLYIAEPAAAIPGGGSFTAVDVEGGSFTVDAQADPRIAYASGDAPLPVAVRVQADPDGGELSEGDPIVLSFAHDVPGGQLFCFEATDDSYVDPLRFVPYEGPLSAKTDLHEVVGAYRCTAGSTLSFASRTFTVTARDQGEDTPGEPTAPPPSEGAPTEPAALPAPGKLAPTGDAATSAVADTAALACFAAAAFAVASRRRIARAGKPAER
;
A
#
# COMPACT_ATOMS: atom_id res chain seq x y z
N MET A 1 50.46 45.46 3.35
CA MET A 1 51.13 46.13 2.22
C MET A 1 50.99 45.28 0.96
N ARG A 2 50.09 45.67 0.06
CA ARG A 2 50.31 45.58 -1.40
C ARG A 2 50.62 47.04 -1.84
N PRO A 3 51.16 47.37 -3.05
CA PRO A 3 50.66 46.77 -4.29
C PRO A 3 51.58 46.87 -5.55
N LEU A 4 50.96 46.52 -6.71
CA LEU A 4 51.14 47.12 -8.06
C LEU A 4 52.35 46.60 -8.89
N VAL A 5 52.25 46.27 -10.19
CA VAL A 5 51.49 46.89 -11.30
C VAL A 5 51.28 45.88 -12.47
N ARG A 6 50.05 45.84 -13.02
CA ARG A 6 49.67 45.36 -14.38
C ARG A 6 49.98 46.42 -15.45
N PRO A 7 49.90 46.12 -16.77
CA PRO A 7 48.80 46.76 -17.51
C PRO A 7 48.08 45.80 -18.47
N PHE A 8 46.73 45.79 -18.52
CA PHE A 8 45.81 46.77 -19.17
C PHE A 8 46.03 46.84 -20.69
N ALA A 9 45.04 46.92 -21.57
CA ALA A 9 43.58 46.82 -21.57
C ALA A 9 43.16 47.11 -23.03
N HIS A 10 41.96 46.75 -23.47
CA HIS A 10 40.79 47.64 -23.56
C HIS A 10 39.83 46.96 -24.56
N ARG A 11 38.51 47.09 -24.56
CA ARG A 11 37.41 47.82 -23.86
C ARG A 11 36.19 47.46 -24.75
N ALA A 12 34.92 47.55 -24.42
CA ALA A 12 34.05 48.00 -23.33
C ALA A 12 32.64 47.55 -23.82
N ALA A 13 31.66 47.25 -22.98
CA ALA A 13 30.92 48.26 -22.24
C ALA A 13 30.09 47.63 -21.10
N ALA A 14 29.88 48.47 -20.08
CA ALA A 14 29.26 48.22 -18.80
C ALA A 14 27.73 48.42 -18.86
N VAL A 15 26.96 47.58 -18.15
CA VAL A 15 26.21 47.83 -16.89
C VAL A 15 24.93 48.69 -17.01
N ALA A 16 23.78 48.05 -16.75
CA ALA A 16 22.68 48.44 -15.84
C ALA A 16 21.59 47.34 -15.92
N LEU A 17 21.44 46.46 -14.92
CA LEU A 17 20.48 46.53 -13.79
C LEU A 17 18.99 46.51 -14.24
N ALA A 18 18.31 45.36 -14.07
CA ALA A 18 16.92 45.23 -13.58
C ALA A 18 16.36 43.80 -13.80
N THR A 19 16.07 43.10 -12.68
CA THR A 19 14.91 42.21 -12.44
C THR A 19 14.28 41.40 -13.58
N ALA A 20 14.49 40.07 -13.51
CA ALA A 20 13.51 38.99 -13.71
C ALA A 20 14.18 37.75 -13.06
N LEU A 21 13.73 37.09 -11.98
CA LEU A 21 12.37 36.66 -11.64
C LEU A 21 11.55 36.37 -12.90
N ALA A 22 11.87 35.24 -13.52
CA ALA A 22 10.93 34.44 -14.27
C ALA A 22 11.13 33.01 -13.77
N CYS A 23 10.05 32.44 -13.25
CA CYS A 23 9.90 31.14 -12.66
C CYS A 23 10.64 30.05 -13.45
N GLY A 24 11.26 29.11 -12.72
CA GLY A 24 11.62 27.83 -13.30
C GLY A 24 10.36 27.24 -13.92
N VAL A 25 10.37 27.12 -15.24
CA VAL A 25 9.36 26.36 -15.95
C VAL A 25 9.69 24.91 -15.64
N ALA A 26 8.73 24.20 -15.03
CA ALA A 26 8.78 22.76 -14.84
C ALA A 26 9.30 22.08 -16.12
N PRO A 27 10.12 21.02 -16.03
CA PRO A 27 10.45 20.24 -17.20
C PRO A 27 9.12 19.81 -17.84
N ALA A 28 8.94 20.13 -19.12
CA ALA A 28 7.76 19.71 -19.85
C ALA A 28 7.72 18.17 -19.80
N ALA A 29 6.59 17.63 -19.31
CA ALA A 29 6.26 16.21 -19.37
C ALA A 29 6.64 15.68 -20.76
N HIS A 30 7.25 14.50 -20.81
CA HIS A 30 7.61 13.88 -22.09
C HIS A 30 6.29 13.56 -22.81
N ALA A 31 5.84 14.46 -23.66
CA ALA A 31 4.66 14.26 -24.50
C ALA A 31 4.97 13.08 -25.42
N ALA A 32 4.37 11.94 -25.13
CA ALA A 32 4.43 10.81 -26.02
C ALA A 32 3.54 11.13 -27.23
N ASP A 33 4.18 11.39 -28.38
CA ASP A 33 3.52 11.53 -29.69
C ASP A 33 2.93 10.15 -30.08
N HIS A 34 1.78 9.77 -29.51
CA HIS A 34 1.10 8.50 -29.80
C HIS A 34 0.02 8.62 -30.90
N ASP A 35 0.02 9.71 -31.67
CA ASP A 35 -0.99 9.98 -32.70
C ASP A 35 -1.10 8.83 -33.72
N GLY A 36 -2.16 8.02 -33.60
CA GLY A 36 -2.45 6.90 -34.50
C GLY A 36 -1.50 5.71 -34.37
N GLU A 37 -0.78 5.57 -33.26
CA GLU A 37 0.06 4.42 -32.98
C GLU A 37 -0.81 3.19 -32.65
N ALA A 38 -0.52 2.08 -33.32
CA ALA A 38 -1.15 0.80 -33.05
C ALA A 38 -0.32 0.05 -32.00
N LEU A 39 -0.85 -0.02 -30.78
CA LEU A 39 -0.27 -0.77 -29.69
C LEU A 39 -0.65 -2.24 -29.82
N ALA A 40 0.31 -3.15 -29.63
CA ALA A 40 0.10 -4.59 -29.68
C ALA A 40 0.13 -5.19 -28.27
N GLY A 41 -0.77 -6.11 -27.99
CA GLY A 41 -0.85 -6.79 -26.70
C GLY A 41 -2.28 -7.20 -26.33
N SER A 42 -2.42 -8.12 -25.39
CA SER A 42 -3.72 -8.52 -24.84
C SER A 42 -4.33 -7.48 -23.92
N THR A 43 -3.52 -6.58 -23.35
CA THR A 43 -3.95 -5.58 -22.36
C THR A 43 -3.32 -4.23 -22.69
N VAL A 44 -4.10 -3.16 -22.54
CA VAL A 44 -3.66 -1.77 -22.74
C VAL A 44 -4.04 -0.96 -21.52
N ALA A 45 -3.08 -0.19 -21.02
CA ALA A 45 -3.26 0.75 -19.92
C ALA A 45 -3.16 2.20 -20.42
N ALA A 46 -3.94 3.06 -19.79
CA ALA A 46 -3.84 4.52 -19.86
C ALA A 46 -3.32 5.04 -18.52
N ILE A 47 -2.41 6.02 -18.59
CA ILE A 47 -1.57 6.45 -17.48
C ILE A 47 -1.51 7.96 -17.48
N ASP A 48 -1.74 8.60 -16.34
CA ASP A 48 -1.50 10.04 -16.20
C ASP A 48 -0.32 10.27 -15.22
N PRO A 49 0.92 10.44 -15.73
CA PRO A 49 2.09 10.69 -14.90
C PRO A 49 2.17 12.14 -14.39
N THR A 50 1.20 13.00 -14.72
CA THR A 50 1.24 14.43 -14.33
C THR A 50 1.30 14.55 -12.81
N PRO A 51 2.27 15.27 -12.23
CA PRO A 51 2.38 15.42 -10.78
C PRO A 51 1.13 16.06 -10.15
N ILE A 52 0.90 15.77 -8.86
CA ILE A 52 -0.22 16.33 -8.07
C ILE A 52 0.36 17.04 -6.85
N GLY A 53 0.19 18.36 -6.75
CA GLY A 53 0.63 19.17 -5.60
C GLY A 53 -0.52 19.76 -4.80
N SER A 54 -1.77 19.46 -5.17
CA SER A 54 -2.95 20.06 -4.54
C SER A 54 -4.21 19.22 -4.71
N ASP A 55 -5.20 19.49 -3.87
CA ASP A 55 -6.53 18.90 -3.97
C ASP A 55 -7.22 19.21 -5.31
N GLU A 56 -7.03 20.43 -5.84
CA GLU A 56 -7.60 20.82 -7.14
C GLU A 56 -7.02 19.96 -8.27
N GLU A 57 -5.73 19.64 -8.20
CA GLU A 57 -5.05 18.76 -9.17
C GLU A 57 -5.40 17.29 -8.96
N LEU A 58 -5.61 16.85 -7.72
CA LEU A 58 -6.10 15.50 -7.41
C LEU A 58 -7.52 15.28 -7.95
N GLU A 59 -8.38 16.28 -7.84
CA GLU A 59 -9.75 16.26 -8.38
C GLU A 59 -9.78 16.40 -9.91
N ALA A 60 -8.72 16.89 -10.54
CA ALA A 60 -8.62 17.05 -11.98
C ALA A 60 -8.41 15.69 -12.66
N ARG A 61 -9.48 15.17 -13.28
CA ARG A 61 -9.44 13.90 -14.02
C ARG A 61 -9.25 14.09 -15.52
N THR A 62 -8.34 13.32 -16.10
CA THR A 62 -8.02 13.30 -17.53
C THR A 62 -8.71 12.12 -18.22
N PRO A 63 -9.47 12.34 -19.32
CA PRO A 63 -10.14 11.26 -20.05
C PRO A 63 -9.16 10.23 -20.63
N THR A 64 -9.42 8.94 -20.38
CA THR A 64 -8.50 7.83 -20.72
C THR A 64 -8.69 7.30 -22.14
N ARG A 65 -9.87 7.50 -22.73
CA ARG A 65 -10.23 7.05 -24.10
C ARG A 65 -10.00 5.55 -24.37
N LEU A 66 -9.88 4.72 -23.34
CA LEU A 66 -9.78 3.26 -23.50
C LEU A 66 -11.11 2.61 -23.91
N LEU A 67 -12.24 3.23 -23.53
CA LEU A 67 -13.58 2.74 -23.82
C LEU A 67 -14.17 3.38 -25.10
N PRO A 68 -14.92 2.63 -25.93
CA PRO A 68 -15.73 3.19 -27.01
C PRO A 68 -16.69 4.29 -26.49
N THR A 69 -16.95 5.33 -27.29
CA THR A 69 -17.77 6.49 -26.90
C THR A 69 -19.20 6.15 -26.43
N ASP A 70 -19.77 5.03 -26.87
CA ASP A 70 -21.12 4.60 -26.48
C ASP A 70 -21.13 3.85 -25.12
N GLU A 71 -20.01 3.24 -24.70
CA GLU A 71 -19.84 2.57 -23.40
C GLU A 71 -19.35 3.54 -22.32
N ALA A 72 -18.53 4.53 -22.70
CA ALA A 72 -18.08 5.59 -21.78
C ALA A 72 -19.24 6.43 -21.21
N ALA A 73 -20.36 6.54 -21.95
CA ALA A 73 -21.54 7.30 -21.52
C ALA A 73 -22.41 6.54 -20.50
N SER A 74 -22.43 5.21 -20.52
CA SER A 74 -23.12 4.39 -19.50
C SER A 74 -22.28 4.23 -18.23
N VAL A 75 -20.96 4.08 -18.37
CA VAL A 75 -20.02 3.94 -17.22
C VAL A 75 -19.90 5.24 -16.41
N ALA A 76 -20.10 6.41 -17.04
CA ALA A 76 -20.08 7.70 -16.33
C ALA A 76 -21.29 7.94 -15.40
N GLU A 77 -22.44 7.27 -15.63
CA GLU A 77 -23.61 7.33 -14.73
C GLU A 77 -23.47 6.35 -13.55
N ASP A 78 -22.82 5.19 -13.74
CA ASP A 78 -22.58 4.18 -12.69
C ASP A 78 -21.32 4.47 -11.84
N GLY A 79 -20.26 5.05 -12.42
CA GLY A 79 -19.04 5.44 -11.70
C GLY A 79 -19.25 6.58 -10.68
N ALA A 80 -20.31 7.38 -10.82
CA ALA A 80 -20.72 8.35 -9.81
C ALA A 80 -21.31 7.68 -8.55
N ALA A 81 -21.85 6.47 -8.67
CA ALA A 81 -22.32 5.67 -7.53
C ALA A 81 -21.15 4.92 -6.84
N ALA A 82 -20.11 4.52 -7.58
CA ALA A 82 -18.88 3.98 -7.00
C ALA A 82 -18.11 5.02 -6.15
N ALA A 83 -18.21 6.30 -6.49
CA ALA A 83 -17.70 7.40 -5.67
C ALA A 83 -18.47 7.61 -4.35
N GLU A 84 -19.78 7.31 -4.30
CA GLU A 84 -20.57 7.33 -3.05
C GLU A 84 -20.32 6.06 -2.19
N LEU A 85 -19.92 4.93 -2.78
CA LEU A 85 -19.54 3.70 -2.05
C LEU A 85 -18.14 3.77 -1.42
N ALA A 86 -17.23 4.58 -1.97
CA ALA A 86 -15.93 4.86 -1.37
C ALA A 86 -16.04 5.66 -0.05
N ASP A 87 -17.17 6.34 0.17
CA ASP A 87 -17.54 7.01 1.42
C ASP A 87 -17.84 6.01 2.56
N GLY A 88 -18.04 4.73 2.21
CA GLY A 88 -18.32 3.61 3.13
C GLY A 88 -17.12 2.70 3.42
N ALA A 89 -15.96 2.91 2.78
CA ALA A 89 -14.73 2.25 3.19
C ALA A 89 -14.36 2.79 4.57
N ALA A 90 -14.72 2.04 5.62
CA ALA A 90 -14.25 2.31 6.97
C ALA A 90 -12.75 2.57 6.89
N ALA A 91 -12.34 3.79 7.27
CA ALA A 91 -10.97 4.27 7.19
C ALA A 91 -10.05 3.18 7.73
N SER A 92 -9.33 2.53 6.81
CA SER A 92 -8.33 1.55 7.20
C SER A 92 -7.34 2.25 8.14
N PRO A 93 -6.81 1.55 9.14
CA PRO A 93 -5.79 2.13 10.00
C PRO A 93 -4.67 2.68 9.12
N VAL A 94 -4.46 3.98 9.17
CA VAL A 94 -3.38 4.66 8.45
C VAL A 94 -2.34 5.10 9.48
N CYS A 95 -1.07 5.06 9.10
CA CYS A 95 -0.12 5.94 9.77
C CYS A 95 -0.49 7.35 9.34
N ALA A 96 -0.45 8.33 10.24
CA ALA A 96 -0.73 9.69 9.81
C ALA A 96 0.59 10.31 9.39
N ALA A 97 0.50 11.18 8.38
CA ALA A 97 1.54 12.12 8.01
C ALA A 97 1.25 13.53 8.56
N PRO A 98 0.87 13.74 9.85
CA PRO A 98 0.58 15.06 10.32
C PRO A 98 1.91 15.81 10.34
N TYR A 99 2.06 16.73 9.38
CA TYR A 99 3.18 17.64 9.31
C TYR A 99 4.54 16.98 9.04
N LEU A 100 4.65 16.28 7.90
CA LEU A 100 5.91 16.27 7.13
C LEU A 100 6.24 17.66 6.54
N GLN A 101 5.71 18.74 7.12
CA GLN A 101 5.96 20.10 6.67
C GLN A 101 7.46 20.35 6.66
N THR A 102 7.88 20.91 5.55
CA THR A 102 9.23 21.39 5.24
C THR A 102 9.99 21.90 6.48
N PRO A 103 11.32 21.68 6.53
CA PRO A 103 12.18 21.91 7.69
C PRO A 103 11.92 23.25 8.36
N SER A 104 12.15 23.33 9.66
CA SER A 104 12.49 24.62 10.25
C SER A 104 13.64 25.22 9.50
N LYS A 105 13.34 26.22 8.69
CA LYS A 105 14.37 26.95 7.96
C LYS A 105 15.17 27.73 8.98
N GLY A 106 16.26 27.13 9.48
CA GLY A 106 17.29 27.80 10.29
C GLY A 106 17.14 27.71 11.81
N HIS A 107 16.68 26.58 12.36
CA HIS A 107 16.73 26.33 13.80
C HIS A 107 17.56 25.08 14.15
N PRO A 108 18.51 25.17 15.11
CA PRO A 108 19.34 24.04 15.48
C PRO A 108 18.58 23.03 16.34
N LEU A 109 18.82 21.73 16.10
CA LEU A 109 18.31 20.63 16.92
C LEU A 109 18.70 20.80 18.40
N ALA A 110 17.86 20.29 19.30
CA ALA A 110 18.05 20.45 20.74
C ALA A 110 19.20 19.60 21.33
N SER A 111 19.98 18.89 20.50
CA SER A 111 21.17 18.11 20.89
C SER A 111 22.23 18.92 21.67
N ASN A 112 22.17 20.25 21.63
CA ASN A 112 23.01 21.16 22.40
C ASN A 112 22.32 21.82 23.61
N SER A 113 21.11 21.44 23.97
CA SER A 113 20.37 22.02 25.10
C SER A 113 20.95 21.61 26.46
N ALA A 114 20.64 22.37 27.51
CA ALA A 114 20.97 21.97 28.87
C ALA A 114 20.10 20.78 29.36
N GLY A 115 18.88 20.65 28.81
CA GLY A 115 17.98 19.53 29.04
C GLY A 115 18.52 18.23 28.44
N SER A 116 18.79 18.23 27.14
CA SER A 116 19.45 17.13 26.41
C SER A 116 20.73 16.67 27.11
N ARG A 117 21.65 17.60 27.42
CA ARG A 117 22.91 17.26 28.11
C ARG A 117 22.72 16.65 29.50
N THR A 118 21.58 16.89 30.14
CA THR A 118 21.24 16.28 31.42
C THR A 118 20.64 14.89 31.22
N LEU A 119 19.80 14.70 30.19
CA LEU A 119 19.24 13.40 29.79
C LEU A 119 20.34 12.44 29.30
N ALA A 120 21.21 12.89 28.39
CA ALA A 120 22.37 12.13 27.91
C ALA A 120 23.33 11.70 29.04
N ALA A 121 23.28 12.36 30.20
CA ALA A 121 24.11 12.02 31.36
C ALA A 121 23.51 10.91 32.24
N SER A 122 22.26 10.51 32.02
CA SER A 122 21.55 9.47 32.76
C SER A 122 20.85 8.50 31.80
N GLU A 123 21.34 7.25 31.72
CA GLU A 123 20.63 6.19 31.00
C GLU A 123 19.21 6.03 31.56
N PRO A 124 18.16 6.07 30.72
CA PRO A 124 16.78 5.95 31.17
C PRO A 124 16.56 4.62 31.91
N GLN A 125 15.74 4.66 32.95
CA GLN A 125 15.38 3.51 33.77
C GLN A 125 13.86 3.34 33.79
N VAL A 126 13.42 2.08 33.91
CA VAL A 126 11.99 1.79 34.13
C VAL A 126 11.51 2.50 35.39
N GLY A 127 10.40 3.24 35.28
CA GLY A 127 9.81 4.09 36.31
C GLY A 127 10.25 5.55 36.26
N ASP A 128 11.18 5.93 35.37
CA ASP A 128 11.49 7.34 35.13
C ASP A 128 10.27 8.05 34.53
N THR A 129 10.03 9.29 34.97
CA THR A 129 8.87 10.09 34.53
C THR A 129 9.33 11.42 33.95
N ARG A 130 8.65 11.88 32.91
CA ARG A 130 8.91 13.16 32.25
C ARG A 130 7.61 13.84 31.82
N ALA A 131 7.66 15.16 31.73
CA ALA A 131 6.61 15.93 31.06
C ALA A 131 6.71 15.67 29.55
N PHE A 132 5.55 15.62 28.90
CA PHE A 132 5.45 15.41 27.47
C PHE A 132 4.28 16.22 26.91
N TYR A 133 4.43 16.65 25.67
CA TYR A 133 3.44 17.44 24.95
C TYR A 133 3.04 16.72 23.66
N SER A 134 1.74 16.66 23.39
CA SER A 134 1.23 16.30 22.06
C SER A 134 -0.16 16.86 21.86
N ASP A 135 -0.35 17.61 20.77
CA ASP A 135 -1.67 18.10 20.37
C ASP A 135 -2.64 16.97 20.01
N TYR A 136 -2.14 15.75 19.79
CA TYR A 136 -2.90 14.58 19.37
C TYR A 136 -3.41 13.73 20.52
N ARG A 137 -3.01 14.02 21.76
CA ARG A 137 -3.44 13.24 22.93
C ARG A 137 -4.91 13.49 23.26
N ALA A 138 -5.66 12.42 23.50
CA ALA A 138 -6.99 12.51 24.09
C ALA A 138 -6.94 13.22 25.47
N GLY A 139 -7.62 14.36 25.58
CA GLY A 139 -7.66 15.15 26.81
C GLY A 139 -6.74 16.37 26.75
N LYS A 140 -5.80 16.46 27.69
CA LYS A 140 -4.85 17.60 27.73
C LYS A 140 -3.59 17.28 26.94
N ALA A 141 -3.15 18.24 26.13
CA ALA A 141 -1.93 18.14 25.34
C ALA A 141 -0.66 18.05 26.20
N ASP A 142 -0.63 18.72 27.36
CA ASP A 142 0.42 18.53 28.37
C ASP A 142 0.07 17.38 29.31
N PHE A 143 0.96 16.40 29.42
CA PHE A 143 0.79 15.23 30.29
C PHE A 143 2.14 14.69 30.76
N ALA A 144 2.11 13.61 31.56
CA ALA A 144 3.30 12.94 32.04
C ALA A 144 3.35 11.51 31.48
N ILE A 145 4.55 11.11 31.06
CA ILE A 145 4.84 9.75 30.59
C ILE A 145 5.83 9.07 31.53
N GLU A 146 5.73 7.75 31.63
CA GLU A 146 6.59 6.88 32.43
C GLU A 146 7.30 5.85 31.54
N CYS A 147 8.61 5.67 31.73
CA CYS A 147 9.38 4.66 31.03
C CYS A 147 8.99 3.27 31.56
N VAL A 148 8.42 2.42 30.71
CA VAL A 148 7.94 1.08 31.09
C VAL A 148 8.84 -0.05 30.61
N ALA A 149 9.66 0.20 29.58
CA ALA A 149 10.69 -0.73 29.11
C ALA A 149 11.90 0.00 28.51
N VAL A 150 13.07 -0.61 28.64
CA VAL A 150 14.35 -0.11 28.10
C VAL A 150 15.05 -1.25 27.38
N GLY A 151 15.23 -1.10 26.08
CA GLY A 151 15.98 -2.00 25.21
C GLY A 151 17.41 -1.52 24.94
N GLU A 152 18.08 -2.15 23.98
CA GLU A 152 19.41 -1.71 23.52
C GLU A 152 19.33 -0.42 22.69
N ASN A 153 18.35 -0.35 21.79
CA ASN A 153 18.16 0.72 20.81
C ASN A 153 16.75 1.34 20.85
N TYR A 154 15.95 1.02 21.87
CA TYR A 154 14.61 1.59 22.06
C TYR A 154 14.28 1.83 23.53
N THR A 155 13.32 2.72 23.79
CA THR A 155 12.61 2.86 25.07
C THR A 155 11.10 2.89 24.83
N PHE A 156 10.33 2.33 25.75
CA PHE A 156 8.87 2.41 25.74
C PHE A 156 8.38 3.31 26.87
N TRP A 157 7.52 4.26 26.53
CA TRP A 157 6.95 5.23 27.46
C TRP A 157 5.43 5.17 27.41
N MET A 158 4.79 5.16 28.57
CA MET A 158 3.34 5.08 28.70
C MET A 158 2.78 6.37 29.31
N ASP A 159 1.64 6.85 28.82
CA ASP A 159 0.88 7.90 29.49
C ASP A 159 0.49 7.47 30.91
N THR A 160 0.92 8.25 31.91
CA THR A 160 0.66 7.98 33.33
C THR A 160 -0.81 8.05 33.72
N GLU A 161 -1.66 8.72 32.93
CA GLU A 161 -3.11 8.73 33.13
C GLU A 161 -3.79 7.51 32.48
N HIS A 162 -3.09 6.76 31.62
CA HIS A 162 -3.54 5.54 30.95
C HIS A 162 -2.51 4.40 31.07
N PRO A 163 -2.14 3.99 32.31
CA PRO A 163 -1.03 3.04 32.54
C PRO A 163 -1.29 1.62 32.01
N ASP A 164 -2.56 1.30 31.71
CA ASP A 164 -2.99 0.00 31.19
C ASP A 164 -3.41 0.09 29.71
N ALA A 165 -2.99 1.13 28.97
CA ALA A 165 -3.36 1.31 27.56
C ALA A 165 -2.75 0.23 26.65
N VAL A 166 -1.56 -0.28 27.01
CA VAL A 166 -0.97 -1.48 26.41
C VAL A 166 -0.61 -2.44 27.54
N LEU A 167 -0.99 -3.71 27.40
CA LEU A 167 -0.77 -4.69 28.45
C LEU A 167 0.72 -5.11 28.50
N PRO A 168 1.26 -5.43 29.70
CA PRO A 168 2.68 -5.78 29.83
C PRO A 168 3.14 -6.93 28.93
N GLN A 169 2.31 -7.96 28.74
CA GLN A 169 2.68 -9.08 27.86
C GLN A 169 2.74 -8.71 26.38
N ASP A 170 2.03 -7.66 25.97
CA ASP A 170 2.03 -7.19 24.58
C ASP A 170 3.27 -6.31 24.34
N LEU A 171 3.69 -5.51 25.34
CA LEU A 171 4.98 -4.82 25.34
C LEU A 171 6.17 -5.79 25.27
N ASP A 172 6.11 -6.91 26.00
CA ASP A 172 7.13 -7.96 25.93
C ASP A 172 7.22 -8.54 24.50
N LEU A 173 6.09 -8.75 23.83
CA LEU A 173 6.04 -9.26 22.45
C LEU A 173 6.65 -8.28 21.44
N LEU A 174 6.39 -6.98 21.61
CA LEU A 174 7.01 -5.94 20.79
C LEU A 174 8.54 -5.90 21.01
N ALA A 175 8.95 -5.92 22.27
CA ALA A 175 10.35 -5.89 22.69
C ALA A 175 11.18 -7.06 22.13
N GLU A 176 10.58 -8.26 22.01
CA GLU A 176 11.26 -9.45 21.48
C GLU A 176 11.78 -9.27 20.04
N ASN A 177 11.09 -8.48 19.21
CA ASN A 177 11.39 -8.37 17.78
C ASN A 177 11.98 -7.00 17.39
N LEU A 178 11.54 -5.93 18.07
CA LEU A 178 11.82 -4.56 17.67
C LEU A 178 13.32 -4.23 17.56
N HIS A 179 14.15 -4.77 18.46
CA HIS A 179 15.60 -4.51 18.42
C HIS A 179 16.23 -4.94 17.09
N GLU A 180 15.88 -6.12 16.58
CA GLU A 180 16.43 -6.64 15.32
C GLU A 180 15.95 -5.82 14.11
N PHE A 181 14.72 -5.32 14.16
CA PHE A 181 14.16 -4.46 13.11
C PHE A 181 14.84 -3.10 13.08
N ILE A 182 14.98 -2.42 14.22
CA ILE A 182 15.73 -1.15 14.33
C ILE A 182 17.15 -1.34 13.79
N ASP A 183 17.85 -2.41 14.20
CA ASP A 183 19.20 -2.71 13.75
C ASP A 183 19.31 -2.99 12.25
N ARG A 184 18.23 -3.48 11.62
CA ARG A 184 18.19 -3.73 10.19
C ARG A 184 17.87 -2.45 9.43
N GLU A 185 16.89 -1.66 9.87
CA GLU A 185 16.58 -0.36 9.29
C GLU A 185 17.78 0.58 9.31
N VAL A 186 18.52 0.65 10.42
CA VAL A 186 19.76 1.44 10.49
C VAL A 186 20.76 1.05 9.40
N LYS A 187 20.87 -0.25 9.10
CA LYS A 187 21.79 -0.75 8.04
C LYS A 187 21.30 -0.38 6.65
N LEU A 188 19.98 -0.36 6.45
CA LEU A 188 19.34 -0.14 5.15
C LEU A 188 19.21 1.35 4.80
N PHE A 189 18.76 2.16 5.75
CA PHE A 189 18.39 3.56 5.53
C PHE A 189 19.41 4.55 6.09
N GLY A 190 20.16 4.18 7.14
CA GLY A 190 21.13 5.03 7.81
C GLY A 190 20.89 5.11 9.32
N ASP A 191 21.85 5.66 10.06
CA ASP A 191 21.77 5.77 11.52
C ASP A 191 21.27 7.16 11.94
N TRP A 192 20.18 7.22 12.71
CA TRP A 192 19.62 8.48 13.20
C TRP A 192 20.50 9.14 14.28
N ARG A 193 21.45 8.39 14.86
CA ARG A 193 22.37 8.83 15.91
C ARG A 193 23.68 9.44 15.38
N ASP A 194 23.86 9.49 14.06
CA ASP A 194 25.06 10.10 13.46
C ASP A 194 25.24 11.57 13.91
N GLU A 195 26.46 12.11 13.80
CA GLU A 195 26.76 13.47 14.28
C GLU A 195 25.84 14.51 13.60
N GLY A 196 25.02 15.21 14.40
CA GLY A 196 24.02 16.14 13.89
C GLY A 196 22.66 15.51 13.56
N GLY A 197 22.48 14.23 13.86
CA GLY A 197 21.24 13.47 13.70
C GLY A 197 20.19 13.73 14.79
N ALA A 198 19.17 12.88 14.82
CA ALA A 198 17.94 13.09 15.57
C ALA A 198 17.96 12.57 17.03
N ASP A 199 19.02 11.86 17.47
CA ASP A 199 19.23 11.48 18.89
C ASP A 199 19.53 12.73 19.73
N VAL A 200 18.48 13.51 20.01
CA VAL A 200 18.59 14.81 20.66
C VAL A 200 18.66 14.71 22.17
N ASP A 201 18.21 13.62 22.78
CA ASP A 201 18.37 13.40 24.21
C ASP A 201 19.63 12.61 24.58
N GLY A 202 20.31 12.02 23.57
CA GLY A 202 21.66 11.46 23.63
C GLY A 202 21.73 10.12 24.37
N ASP A 203 20.61 9.41 24.47
CA ASP A 203 20.54 8.11 25.13
C ASP A 203 20.80 6.93 24.18
N GLY A 204 20.89 7.21 22.87
CA GLY A 204 21.15 6.24 21.81
C GLY A 204 19.97 5.33 21.45
N ARG A 205 18.73 5.69 21.84
CA ARG A 205 17.52 4.88 21.71
C ARG A 205 16.34 5.71 21.19
N ALA A 206 15.62 5.15 20.22
CA ALA A 206 14.35 5.72 19.80
C ALA A 206 13.27 5.52 20.88
N ALA A 207 12.45 6.54 21.12
CA ALA A 207 11.43 6.49 22.16
C ALA A 207 10.03 6.27 21.59
N PHE A 208 9.42 5.12 21.89
CA PHE A 208 8.03 4.85 21.50
C PHE A 208 7.09 5.25 22.63
N VAL A 209 6.24 6.23 22.38
CA VAL A 209 5.38 6.87 23.38
C VAL A 209 3.92 6.49 23.13
N PHE A 210 3.37 5.63 24.00
CA PHE A 210 2.03 5.06 23.90
C PHE A 210 1.01 5.89 24.66
N TYR A 211 -0.01 6.39 23.96
CA TYR A 211 -1.14 7.10 24.56
C TYR A 211 -2.37 7.07 23.63
N PRO A 212 -3.60 7.25 24.15
CA PRO A 212 -4.79 7.32 23.31
C PRO A 212 -4.84 8.64 22.52
N PHE A 213 -5.09 8.56 21.22
CA PHE A 213 -5.24 9.73 20.37
C PHE A 213 -6.65 10.35 20.49
N LEU A 214 -6.77 11.63 20.11
CA LEU A 214 -8.01 12.41 20.22
C LEU A 214 -9.10 11.94 19.24
N GLU A 215 -10.35 12.36 19.53
CA GLU A 215 -11.52 12.04 18.71
C GLU A 215 -11.37 12.55 17.26
N GLY A 216 -11.59 11.68 16.27
CA GLY A 216 -11.32 11.92 14.85
C GLY A 216 -9.95 11.41 14.36
N TYR A 217 -9.09 10.91 15.25
CA TYR A 217 -7.78 10.32 14.95
C TYR A 217 -7.69 8.87 15.42
N GLU A 218 -8.82 8.20 15.65
CA GLU A 218 -8.87 6.82 16.15
C GLU A 218 -8.23 5.83 15.18
N ASN A 219 -8.30 6.12 13.87
CA ASN A 219 -7.73 5.29 12.81
C ASN A 219 -6.27 5.67 12.49
N VAL A 220 -5.67 6.58 13.25
CA VAL A 220 -4.24 6.87 13.14
C VAL A 220 -3.47 5.96 14.08
N MET A 221 -2.57 5.13 13.54
CA MET A 221 -1.82 4.16 14.33
C MET A 221 -0.63 4.77 15.05
N GLY A 222 0.05 5.68 14.38
CA GLY A 222 1.20 6.38 14.89
C GLY A 222 1.56 7.57 14.01
N PHE A 223 2.56 8.32 14.46
CA PHE A 223 3.26 9.31 13.66
C PHE A 223 4.62 9.64 14.30
N PHE A 224 5.57 10.04 13.46
CA PHE A 224 6.76 10.80 13.85
C PHE A 224 6.49 12.31 13.75
N GLN A 225 6.91 13.07 14.77
CA GLN A 225 6.80 14.54 14.77
C GLN A 225 8.18 15.19 14.95
N GLY A 226 8.72 15.77 13.87
CA GLY A 226 10.04 16.43 13.92
C GLY A 226 10.13 17.58 14.93
N GLY A 227 9.00 18.20 15.29
CA GLY A 227 8.92 19.24 16.34
C GLY A 227 9.40 18.79 17.72
N ASP A 228 9.39 17.48 17.99
CA ASP A 228 9.88 16.89 19.24
C ASP A 228 11.39 17.00 19.41
N LEU A 229 12.11 17.26 18.32
CA LEU A 229 13.57 17.38 18.33
C LEU A 229 14.06 18.77 18.80
N PHE A 230 13.14 19.70 19.11
CA PHE A 230 13.45 21.11 19.36
C PHE A 230 13.05 21.56 20.76
N GLU A 231 13.76 22.56 21.29
CA GLU A 231 13.35 23.24 22.53
C GLU A 231 12.08 24.05 22.30
N ALA A 232 11.26 24.18 23.34
CA ALA A 232 10.04 24.99 23.28
C ALA A 232 10.35 26.43 22.84
N GLY A 233 9.65 26.89 21.80
CA GLY A 233 9.83 28.24 21.24
C GLY A 233 11.10 28.44 20.41
N ALA A 234 11.80 27.35 20.03
CA ALA A 234 12.80 27.40 18.98
C ALA A 234 12.15 27.82 17.65
N ASP A 235 11.00 27.25 17.33
CA ASP A 235 10.14 27.58 16.18
C ASP A 235 8.67 27.38 16.58
N ASP A 236 7.72 27.85 15.77
CA ASP A 236 6.27 27.75 15.97
C ASP A 236 5.78 26.28 15.96
N TYR A 237 6.50 25.36 15.32
CA TYR A 237 6.18 23.92 15.30
C TYR A 237 6.90 23.10 16.40
N ALA A 238 7.80 23.72 17.17
CA ALA A 238 8.58 23.03 18.20
C ALA A 238 7.71 22.69 19.42
N THR A 239 7.64 21.40 19.79
CA THR A 239 6.83 20.95 20.93
C THR A 239 7.54 21.15 22.26
N GLY A 240 8.88 21.19 22.25
CA GLY A 240 9.68 21.27 23.46
C GLY A 240 9.91 19.93 24.15
N ASN A 241 9.54 18.80 23.52
CA ASN A 241 9.78 17.47 24.06
C ASN A 241 11.29 17.16 24.17
N VAL A 242 12.11 17.63 23.23
CA VAL A 242 13.56 17.35 23.18
C VAL A 242 13.81 15.84 23.31
N MET A 243 13.24 15.07 22.38
CA MET A 243 13.28 13.61 22.35
C MET A 243 13.04 13.11 20.92
N ASP A 244 13.75 12.08 20.49
CA ASP A 244 13.46 11.29 19.28
C ASP A 244 12.26 10.36 19.54
N ALA A 245 11.10 11.00 19.72
CA ALA A 245 9.86 10.35 20.06
C ALA A 245 9.04 9.93 18.83
N LEU A 246 8.47 8.74 18.93
CA LEU A 246 7.55 8.11 17.99
C LEU A 246 6.23 7.96 18.72
N HIS A 247 5.19 8.62 18.22
CA HIS A 247 3.89 8.66 18.88
C HIS A 247 3.07 7.46 18.44
N VAL A 248 2.59 6.67 19.39
CA VAL A 248 1.84 5.43 19.11
C VAL A 248 0.46 5.49 19.74
N ASN A 249 -0.57 5.32 18.92
CA ASN A 249 -1.94 5.30 19.39
C ASN A 249 -2.23 3.98 20.09
N ALA A 250 -2.14 3.99 21.42
CA ALA A 250 -2.35 2.78 22.21
C ALA A 250 -3.77 2.18 22.02
N ALA A 251 -4.76 3.00 21.66
CA ALA A 251 -6.13 2.54 21.45
C ALA A 251 -6.28 1.71 20.17
N SER A 252 -5.45 1.94 19.16
CA SER A 252 -5.59 1.27 17.87
C SER A 252 -4.86 -0.07 17.77
N LEU A 253 -4.00 -0.38 18.74
CA LEU A 253 -3.30 -1.68 18.82
C LEU A 253 -4.22 -2.85 19.23
N TYR A 254 -5.49 -2.55 19.54
CA TYR A 254 -6.50 -3.50 19.95
C TYR A 254 -7.78 -3.28 19.14
N GLU A 255 -8.44 -4.36 18.72
CA GLU A 255 -9.73 -4.30 18.01
C GLU A 255 -10.86 -3.87 18.99
N GLY A 256 -10.96 -2.58 19.32
CA GLY A 256 -11.98 -2.05 20.23
C GLY A 256 -11.43 -1.58 21.57
N SER A 257 -10.98 -2.50 22.45
CA SER A 257 -10.41 -2.18 23.77
C SER A 257 -9.39 -3.21 24.30
N PRO A 258 -8.31 -2.78 25.01
CA PRO A 258 -7.29 -3.67 25.58
C PRO A 258 -7.82 -4.74 26.55
N ALA A 259 -8.98 -4.52 27.16
CA ALA A 259 -9.54 -5.41 28.18
C ALA A 259 -10.34 -6.61 27.63
N SER A 260 -10.69 -6.60 26.34
CA SER A 260 -11.57 -7.60 25.70
C SER A 260 -11.05 -8.20 24.40
N ASP A 261 -10.11 -7.54 23.73
CA ASP A 261 -9.84 -7.78 22.31
C ASP A 261 -8.42 -8.30 22.06
N ALA A 262 -8.21 -8.88 20.88
CA ALA A 262 -6.93 -9.46 20.51
C ALA A 262 -5.94 -8.35 20.16
N PHE A 263 -4.77 -8.36 20.81
CA PHE A 263 -3.63 -7.55 20.40
C PHE A 263 -3.13 -8.00 19.03
N ASP A 264 -2.97 -7.06 18.10
CA ASP A 264 -2.40 -7.32 16.79
C ASP A 264 -0.92 -6.93 16.79
N ALA A 265 -0.06 -7.93 16.97
CA ALA A 265 1.38 -7.72 17.08
C ALA A 265 2.02 -7.33 15.74
N ASP A 266 1.51 -7.85 14.63
CA ASP A 266 2.07 -7.57 13.31
C ASP A 266 1.70 -6.13 12.89
N LEU A 267 0.46 -5.69 13.15
CA LEU A 267 0.05 -4.29 12.95
C LEU A 267 0.83 -3.33 13.87
N ALA A 268 1.03 -3.71 15.13
CA ALA A 268 1.79 -2.89 16.05
C ALA A 268 3.26 -2.77 15.59
N LEU A 269 3.91 -3.89 15.28
CA LEU A 269 5.30 -3.91 14.80
C LEU A 269 5.44 -3.19 13.46
N SER A 270 4.51 -3.35 12.52
CA SER A 270 4.51 -2.65 11.23
C SER A 270 4.45 -1.13 11.44
N THR A 271 3.60 -0.66 12.36
CA THR A 271 3.54 0.75 12.75
C THR A 271 4.88 1.21 13.34
N LEU A 272 5.46 0.45 14.28
CA LEU A 272 6.70 0.88 14.92
C LEU A 272 7.87 1.01 13.93
N VAL A 273 8.00 0.08 12.98
CA VAL A 273 9.06 0.14 11.95
C VAL A 273 8.78 1.25 10.93
N HIS A 274 7.52 1.45 10.55
CA HIS A 274 7.11 2.54 9.65
C HIS A 274 7.48 3.91 10.24
N GLU A 275 7.09 4.17 11.48
CA GLU A 275 7.39 5.45 12.13
C GLU A 275 8.88 5.65 12.39
N PHE A 276 9.58 4.57 12.74
CA PHE A 276 11.02 4.64 12.96
C PHE A 276 11.78 4.99 11.67
N GLN A 277 11.31 4.55 10.50
CA GLN A 277 11.85 4.96 9.22
C GLN A 277 11.76 6.48 9.02
N HIS A 278 10.65 7.12 9.39
CA HIS A 278 10.52 8.58 9.31
C HIS A 278 11.54 9.32 10.16
N LEU A 279 11.85 8.80 11.36
CA LEU A 279 12.91 9.35 12.22
C LEU A 279 14.27 9.26 11.52
N ILE A 280 14.61 8.13 10.90
CA ILE A 280 15.85 7.99 10.11
C ILE A 280 15.84 8.97 8.94
N ASN A 281 14.73 9.04 8.18
CA ASN A 281 14.61 9.94 7.04
C ASN A 281 14.88 11.38 7.47
N TYR A 282 14.22 11.85 8.53
CA TYR A 282 14.44 13.18 9.08
C TYR A 282 15.89 13.39 9.53
N ALA A 283 16.49 12.44 10.23
CA ALA A 283 17.87 12.56 10.70
C ALA A 283 18.88 12.72 9.55
N ARG A 284 18.63 12.09 8.41
CA ARG A 284 19.49 12.16 7.22
C ARG A 284 19.22 13.43 6.42
N THR A 285 17.94 13.76 6.24
CA THR A 285 17.52 14.81 5.31
C THR A 285 17.27 16.16 5.97
N GLY A 286 17.25 16.25 7.30
CA GLY A 286 16.79 17.45 8.02
C GLY A 286 15.33 17.82 7.70
N GLY A 287 14.55 16.90 7.13
CA GLY A 287 13.19 17.15 6.61
C GLY A 287 13.14 17.58 5.14
N TYR A 288 14.27 17.62 4.40
CA TYR A 288 14.28 17.84 2.95
C TYR A 288 13.85 16.57 2.19
N SER A 289 12.55 16.26 2.26
CA SER A 289 11.94 15.08 1.64
C SER A 289 10.62 15.45 0.97
N ASP A 290 10.33 14.80 -0.16
CA ASP A 290 8.95 14.76 -0.66
C ASP A 290 8.14 13.79 0.22
N SER A 291 6.93 14.17 0.60
CA SER A 291 6.10 13.39 1.54
C SER A 291 5.82 11.98 1.01
N TRP A 292 5.41 11.87 -0.26
CA TRP A 292 5.09 10.57 -0.86
C TRP A 292 6.27 9.60 -0.89
N LEU A 293 7.50 10.10 -1.07
CA LEU A 293 8.69 9.27 -1.14
C LEU A 293 9.15 8.87 0.27
N ASN A 294 8.98 9.75 1.25
CA ASN A 294 9.16 9.42 2.67
C ASN A 294 8.24 8.26 3.05
N GLU A 295 6.94 8.41 2.77
CA GLU A 295 5.93 7.36 3.01
C GLU A 295 6.23 6.07 2.24
N ALA A 296 6.66 6.14 0.98
CA ALA A 296 7.07 4.96 0.20
C ALA A 296 8.24 4.20 0.84
N PHE A 297 9.18 4.89 1.47
CA PHE A 297 10.29 4.25 2.15
C PHE A 297 9.88 3.69 3.51
N SER A 298 9.05 4.41 4.27
CA SER A 298 8.44 3.90 5.51
C SER A 298 7.58 2.67 5.28
N GLN A 299 6.78 2.66 4.21
CA GLN A 299 6.01 1.50 3.80
C GLN A 299 6.90 0.34 3.35
N ALA A 300 7.95 0.61 2.57
CA ALA A 300 8.91 -0.41 2.18
C ALA A 300 9.61 -1.05 3.39
N ALA A 301 9.88 -0.28 4.46
CA ALA A 301 10.53 -0.79 5.67
C ALA A 301 9.76 -1.99 6.26
N ILE A 302 8.43 -1.95 6.29
CA ILE A 302 7.56 -3.05 6.77
C ILE A 302 7.88 -4.35 6.01
N GLY A 303 7.81 -4.30 4.68
CA GLY A 303 8.04 -5.47 3.82
C GLY A 303 9.50 -5.95 3.88
N LEU A 304 10.45 -5.03 3.98
CA LEU A 304 11.87 -5.37 4.16
C LEU A 304 12.11 -6.08 5.48
N MET A 305 11.42 -5.70 6.56
CA MET A 305 11.50 -6.41 7.85
C MET A 305 10.86 -7.80 7.81
N GLY A 306 10.11 -8.13 6.75
CA GLY A 306 9.39 -9.40 6.60
C GLY A 306 8.10 -9.45 7.41
N ILE A 307 7.54 -8.29 7.75
CA ILE A 307 6.25 -8.17 8.42
C ILE A 307 5.16 -8.21 7.34
N GLU A 308 4.15 -9.05 7.53
CA GLU A 308 3.00 -9.10 6.63
C GLU A 308 2.07 -7.90 6.89
N THR A 309 1.48 -7.33 5.82
CA THR A 309 0.54 -6.21 5.91
C THR A 309 -0.61 -6.41 4.92
N ASP A 310 -1.77 -5.83 5.24
CA ASP A 310 -2.97 -5.85 4.40
C ASP A 310 -2.97 -4.76 3.31
N ASP A 311 -1.99 -3.85 3.28
CA ASP A 311 -1.98 -2.72 2.34
C ASP A 311 -2.08 -3.14 0.85
N PRO A 312 -1.38 -4.18 0.37
CA PRO A 312 -1.53 -4.65 -1.01
C PRO A 312 -2.94 -5.20 -1.31
N THR A 313 -3.60 -5.78 -0.30
CA THR A 313 -4.98 -6.26 -0.40
C THR A 313 -5.94 -5.08 -0.48
N ALA A 314 -5.77 -4.07 0.37
CA ALA A 314 -6.56 -2.85 0.34
C ALA A 314 -6.43 -2.13 -1.01
N LEU A 315 -5.20 -2.01 -1.54
CA LEU A 315 -4.95 -1.45 -2.87
C LEU A 315 -5.70 -2.21 -3.97
N ALA A 316 -5.67 -3.55 -3.94
CA ALA A 316 -6.36 -4.37 -4.94
C ALA A 316 -7.88 -4.17 -4.88
N MET A 317 -8.46 -4.06 -3.68
CA MET A 317 -9.89 -3.79 -3.51
C MET A 317 -10.28 -2.40 -4.03
N ILE A 318 -9.51 -1.36 -3.66
CA ILE A 318 -9.79 0.02 -4.07
C ILE A 318 -9.64 0.15 -5.59
N THR A 319 -8.60 -0.44 -6.17
CA THR A 319 -8.39 -0.46 -7.63
C THR A 319 -9.56 -1.14 -8.35
N GLY A 320 -10.03 -2.27 -7.81
CA GLY A 320 -11.18 -2.99 -8.36
C GLY A 320 -12.46 -2.16 -8.33
N ASN A 321 -12.70 -1.43 -7.25
CA ASN A 321 -13.91 -0.63 -7.04
C ASN A 321 -13.89 0.69 -7.83
N GLN A 322 -12.75 1.37 -7.88
CA GLN A 322 -12.60 2.66 -8.56
C GLN A 322 -12.37 2.53 -10.07
N GLY A 323 -11.90 1.37 -10.53
CA GLY A 323 -11.61 1.14 -11.94
C GLY A 323 -10.23 1.67 -12.38
N TYR A 324 -9.41 2.13 -11.45
CA TYR A 324 -8.04 2.60 -11.69
C TYR A 324 -7.16 2.41 -10.46
N LEU A 325 -5.86 2.21 -10.68
CA LEU A 325 -4.83 2.30 -9.64
C LEU A 325 -4.76 3.77 -9.17
N PRO A 326 -4.95 4.05 -7.88
CA PRO A 326 -4.88 5.39 -7.33
C PRO A 326 -3.53 6.08 -7.55
N PRO A 327 -3.50 7.42 -7.49
CA PRO A 327 -2.25 8.17 -7.58
C PRO A 327 -1.30 7.78 -6.44
N PHE A 328 0.00 7.80 -6.72
CA PHE A 328 1.04 7.49 -5.73
C PHE A 328 2.27 8.40 -5.84
N VAL A 329 2.35 9.25 -6.87
CA VAL A 329 3.37 10.29 -7.00
C VAL A 329 2.73 11.65 -6.72
N TYR A 330 3.30 12.38 -5.76
CA TYR A 330 2.83 13.71 -5.37
C TYR A 330 3.98 14.71 -5.38
N GLU A 331 3.67 16.01 -5.38
CA GLU A 331 4.68 17.06 -5.31
C GLU A 331 4.93 17.50 -3.88
N GLU A 332 6.22 17.64 -3.55
CA GLU A 332 6.69 18.27 -2.30
C GLU A 332 6.00 17.67 -1.07
N ASP A 333 5.38 18.52 -0.25
CA ASP A 333 4.77 18.16 1.03
C ASP A 333 3.33 17.62 0.87
N TYR A 334 2.78 17.60 -0.35
CA TYR A 334 1.38 17.23 -0.58
C TYR A 334 1.13 15.74 -0.37
N VAL A 335 0.13 15.43 0.46
CA VAL A 335 -0.49 14.11 0.61
C VAL A 335 -2.01 14.28 0.67
N PRO A 336 -2.80 13.33 0.15
CA PRO A 336 -4.26 13.38 0.30
C PRO A 336 -4.67 13.44 1.78
N GLY A 337 -5.71 14.22 2.08
CA GLY A 337 -6.30 14.25 3.42
C GLY A 337 -6.86 12.89 3.85
N VAL A 338 -6.75 12.57 5.14
CA VAL A 338 -7.16 11.27 5.74
C VAL A 338 -8.65 10.94 5.57
N ASP A 339 -9.47 11.93 5.23
CA ASP A 339 -10.89 11.79 4.94
C ASP A 339 -11.17 11.38 3.48
N ARG A 340 -10.15 11.22 2.64
CA ARG A 340 -10.28 10.81 1.24
C ARG A 340 -9.91 9.35 1.01
N PRO A 341 -10.63 8.64 0.11
CA PRO A 341 -10.27 7.29 -0.30
C PRO A 341 -8.82 7.16 -0.80
N GLU A 342 -8.31 8.19 -1.48
CA GLU A 342 -6.95 8.23 -2.01
C GLU A 342 -5.89 8.16 -0.89
N SER A 343 -6.19 8.62 0.33
CA SER A 343 -5.25 8.59 1.46
C SER A 343 -4.84 7.18 1.85
N ALA A 344 -5.81 6.29 2.10
CA ALA A 344 -5.52 4.90 2.48
C ALA A 344 -4.97 4.10 1.29
N SER A 345 -5.43 4.42 0.08
CA SER A 345 -5.05 3.67 -1.12
C SER A 345 -3.61 3.91 -1.58
N SER A 346 -3.07 5.11 -1.31
CA SER A 346 -1.70 5.47 -1.65
C SER A 346 -0.69 4.58 -0.91
N TYR A 347 -1.00 4.18 0.32
CA TYR A 347 -0.12 3.38 1.18
C TYR A 347 0.23 2.02 0.56
N GLY A 348 -0.75 1.33 -0.02
CA GLY A 348 -0.49 0.07 -0.73
C GLY A 348 0.34 0.26 -2.00
N ALA A 349 0.13 1.36 -2.73
CA ALA A 349 0.94 1.68 -3.91
C ALA A 349 2.38 2.04 -3.53
N TRP A 350 2.55 2.83 -2.47
CA TRP A 350 3.83 3.21 -1.86
C TRP A 350 4.63 2.02 -1.35
N PHE A 351 3.98 1.09 -0.64
CA PHE A 351 4.55 -0.19 -0.24
C PHE A 351 5.12 -0.94 -1.45
N LEU A 352 4.30 -1.14 -2.48
CA LEU A 352 4.72 -1.89 -3.66
C LEU A 352 5.79 -1.17 -4.48
N PHE A 353 5.68 0.15 -4.65
CA PHE A 353 6.66 0.95 -5.38
C PHE A 353 8.01 0.90 -4.70
N GLY A 354 8.05 1.07 -3.38
CA GLY A 354 9.28 1.01 -2.60
C GLY A 354 9.98 -0.35 -2.72
N LEU A 355 9.26 -1.47 -2.66
CA LEU A 355 9.84 -2.81 -2.86
C LEU A 355 10.19 -3.11 -4.32
N TYR A 356 9.42 -2.58 -5.27
CA TYR A 356 9.71 -2.66 -6.70
C TYR A 356 11.04 -1.99 -7.03
N LEU A 357 11.33 -0.80 -6.48
CA LEU A 357 12.61 -0.11 -6.69
C LEU A 357 13.81 -0.98 -6.31
N ALA A 358 13.76 -1.63 -5.15
CA ALA A 358 14.83 -2.52 -4.72
C ALA A 358 14.95 -3.72 -5.68
N SER A 359 13.83 -4.35 -6.04
CA SER A 359 13.82 -5.50 -6.95
C SER A 359 14.34 -5.18 -8.35
N GLN A 360 14.05 -3.99 -8.89
CA GLN A 360 14.50 -3.57 -10.21
C GLN A 360 15.95 -3.15 -10.28
N THR A 361 16.49 -2.66 -9.17
CA THR A 361 17.86 -2.14 -9.11
C THR A 361 18.86 -3.17 -8.58
N GLU A 362 18.40 -4.38 -8.25
CA GLU A 362 19.23 -5.46 -7.71
C GLU A 362 20.45 -5.74 -8.61
N GLY A 363 21.63 -5.81 -7.99
CA GLY A 363 22.90 -6.02 -8.69
C GLY A 363 23.49 -4.79 -9.40
N LEU A 364 22.81 -3.65 -9.43
CA LEU A 364 23.35 -2.39 -9.94
C LEU A 364 24.20 -1.66 -8.89
N ALA A 365 25.16 -0.88 -9.37
CA ALA A 365 26.02 -0.05 -8.52
C ALA A 365 26.59 1.12 -9.31
N SER A 366 26.89 2.21 -8.60
CA SER A 366 27.60 3.34 -9.21
C SER A 366 29.00 2.93 -9.68
N THR A 367 29.55 3.70 -10.62
CA THR A 367 30.88 3.42 -11.20
C THR A 367 32.00 3.39 -10.16
N ASP A 368 31.88 4.19 -9.10
CA ASP A 368 32.83 4.21 -7.97
C ASP A 368 32.47 3.22 -6.85
N GLY A 369 31.33 2.52 -6.97
CA GLY A 369 30.84 1.51 -6.04
C GLY A 369 30.34 2.06 -4.70
N THR A 370 30.15 3.38 -4.59
CA THR A 370 29.66 4.04 -3.37
C THR A 370 28.16 3.86 -3.19
N MET A 371 27.40 3.82 -4.29
CA MET A 371 25.96 3.58 -4.30
C MET A 371 25.65 2.21 -4.88
N ARG A 372 24.60 1.57 -4.37
CA ARG A 372 24.14 0.24 -4.79
C ARG A 372 22.63 0.28 -4.98
N GLY A 373 22.14 -0.45 -5.96
CA GLY A 373 20.72 -0.80 -6.04
C GLY A 373 20.39 -1.98 -5.12
N GLY A 374 19.27 -2.66 -5.38
CA GLY A 374 18.75 -3.66 -4.47
C GLY A 374 18.20 -2.99 -3.21
N GLU A 375 18.32 -3.65 -2.07
CA GLU A 375 18.06 -3.04 -0.76
C GLU A 375 18.92 -1.77 -0.50
N GLY A 376 20.02 -1.57 -1.24
CA GLY A 376 20.85 -0.37 -1.13
C GLY A 376 20.25 0.90 -1.74
N ILE A 377 19.16 0.78 -2.51
CA ILE A 377 18.58 1.91 -3.25
C ILE A 377 18.10 3.04 -2.33
N TYR A 378 17.55 2.70 -1.17
CA TYR A 378 16.99 3.68 -0.24
C TYR A 378 18.06 4.65 0.28
N ARG A 379 19.20 4.10 0.71
CA ARG A 379 20.37 4.88 1.08
C ARG A 379 20.97 5.63 -0.10
N ALA A 380 21.02 5.01 -1.28
CA ALA A 380 21.53 5.66 -2.48
C ALA A 380 20.72 6.92 -2.85
N VAL A 381 19.40 6.90 -2.64
CA VAL A 381 18.50 8.05 -2.85
C VAL A 381 18.87 9.20 -1.93
N MET A 382 18.96 8.95 -0.62
CA MET A 382 19.34 9.98 0.36
C MET A 382 20.74 10.56 0.06
N GLU A 383 21.73 9.71 -0.27
CA GLU A 383 23.10 10.12 -0.57
C GLU A 383 23.29 10.73 -1.97
N ALA A 384 22.29 10.65 -2.87
CA ALA A 384 22.45 11.07 -4.25
C ALA A 384 22.52 12.59 -4.40
N GLN A 385 21.83 13.32 -3.55
CA GLN A 385 21.80 14.76 -3.56
C GLN A 385 21.91 15.31 -2.15
N SER A 386 22.23 16.60 -2.07
CA SER A 386 22.29 17.28 -0.80
C SER A 386 21.76 18.70 -0.94
N ALA A 387 20.94 19.11 0.01
CA ALA A 387 20.55 20.50 0.21
C ALA A 387 21.62 21.19 1.06
N THR A 388 21.76 22.51 0.92
CA THR A 388 22.62 23.30 1.81
C THR A 388 21.93 24.59 2.17
N ASP A 389 21.89 24.87 3.46
CA ASP A 389 21.32 26.09 4.04
C ASP A 389 22.32 26.75 5.02
N ASP A 390 21.83 27.66 5.85
CA ASP A 390 22.65 28.40 6.82
C ASP A 390 23.14 27.53 8.00
N GLU A 391 22.56 26.33 8.19
CA GLU A 391 22.88 25.40 9.29
C GLU A 391 23.83 24.28 8.84
N GLY A 392 23.72 23.82 7.60
CA GLY A 392 24.54 22.71 7.14
C GLY A 392 24.25 22.24 5.72
N THR A 393 24.85 21.09 5.40
CA THR A 393 24.56 20.33 4.19
C THR A 393 23.88 19.05 4.62
N TYR A 394 22.67 18.81 4.12
CA TYR A 394 21.83 17.67 4.46
C TYR A 394 21.61 16.81 3.22
N GLU A 395 21.40 15.52 3.41
CA GLU A 395 20.91 14.64 2.34
C GLU A 395 19.48 15.01 1.94
N THR A 396 18.95 14.43 0.87
CA THR A 396 17.59 14.75 0.40
C THR A 396 16.85 13.50 -0.04
N CYS A 397 15.56 13.40 0.26
CA CYS A 397 14.70 12.30 -0.16
C CYS A 397 13.57 12.83 -1.06
N THR A 398 13.94 13.30 -2.25
CA THR A 398 13.01 13.89 -3.24
C THR A 398 13.00 13.09 -4.54
N CYS A 399 12.03 13.36 -5.41
CA CYS A 399 11.97 12.80 -6.76
C CYS A 399 13.25 13.09 -7.56
N ASP A 400 13.83 14.28 -7.40
CA ASP A 400 15.12 14.65 -7.99
C ASP A 400 16.27 13.79 -7.43
N ALA A 401 16.28 13.52 -6.12
CA ALA A 401 17.28 12.67 -5.48
C ALA A 401 17.15 11.20 -5.95
N LEU A 402 15.92 10.70 -6.07
CA LEU A 402 15.63 9.38 -6.63
C LEU A 402 16.11 9.27 -8.07
N THR A 403 15.78 10.25 -8.91
CA THR A 403 16.24 10.30 -10.30
C THR A 403 17.77 10.28 -10.37
N ALA A 404 18.44 11.12 -9.57
CA ALA A 404 19.89 11.17 -9.52
C ALA A 404 20.53 9.86 -9.02
N ALA A 405 19.91 9.16 -8.07
CA ALA A 405 20.38 7.86 -7.60
C ALA A 405 20.29 6.81 -8.71
N LEU A 406 19.14 6.74 -9.39
CA LEU A 406 18.90 5.82 -10.49
C LEU A 406 19.85 6.07 -11.66
N GLU A 407 20.16 7.33 -11.97
CA GLU A 407 21.18 7.70 -12.97
C GLU A 407 22.57 7.23 -12.56
N LYS A 408 22.96 7.48 -11.31
CA LYS A 408 24.30 7.13 -10.81
C LYS A 408 24.56 5.63 -10.81
N ILE A 409 23.56 4.81 -10.50
CA ILE A 409 23.67 3.35 -10.55
C ILE A 409 23.45 2.77 -11.95
N GLY A 410 23.08 3.61 -12.92
CA GLY A 410 22.91 3.23 -14.33
C GLY A 410 21.56 2.59 -14.66
N TYR A 411 20.57 2.69 -13.77
CA TYR A 411 19.20 2.22 -14.04
C TYR A 411 18.46 3.18 -14.98
N LEU A 412 18.57 4.49 -14.73
CA LEU A 412 17.92 5.56 -15.49
C LEU A 412 18.93 6.30 -16.37
N GLY A 413 18.54 6.65 -17.59
CA GLY A 413 19.24 7.62 -18.43
C GLY A 413 19.31 7.28 -19.91
N ASP A 414 20.03 8.11 -20.67
CA ASP A 414 20.14 7.98 -22.14
C ASP A 414 21.09 6.84 -22.61
N GLY A 415 21.71 6.12 -21.68
CA GLY A 415 22.60 5.00 -21.99
C GLY A 415 21.88 3.85 -22.71
N GLN A 416 22.58 3.10 -23.56
CA GLN A 416 21.99 1.88 -24.16
C GLN A 416 21.76 0.77 -23.13
N ASP A 417 22.51 0.81 -22.02
CA ASP A 417 22.44 -0.19 -20.95
C ASP A 417 21.49 0.24 -19.80
N CYS A 418 20.91 1.44 -19.86
CA CYS A 418 19.91 1.90 -18.90
C CYS A 418 18.57 1.20 -19.16
N VAL A 419 17.88 0.81 -18.07
CA VAL A 419 16.60 0.10 -18.12
C VAL A 419 15.46 1.05 -18.48
N VAL A 420 15.47 2.26 -17.92
CA VAL A 420 14.48 3.31 -18.20
C VAL A 420 15.18 4.61 -18.63
N ARG A 421 14.49 5.45 -19.39
CA ARG A 421 14.99 6.74 -19.90
C ARG A 421 14.60 7.91 -19.02
N THR A 422 13.38 7.89 -18.50
CA THR A 422 12.79 8.99 -17.74
C THR A 422 12.13 8.46 -16.46
N PHE A 423 11.82 9.38 -15.55
CA PHE A 423 11.02 9.07 -14.38
C PHE A 423 9.59 8.64 -14.77
N ASP A 424 8.99 9.30 -15.76
CA ASP A 424 7.67 8.90 -16.28
C ASP A 424 7.66 7.44 -16.79
N GLU A 425 8.74 6.99 -17.43
CA GLU A 425 8.89 5.60 -17.86
C GLU A 425 9.06 4.62 -16.67
N LEU A 426 9.69 5.05 -15.57
CA LEU A 426 9.73 4.28 -14.32
C LEU A 426 8.34 4.12 -13.73
N VAL A 427 7.56 5.20 -13.67
CA VAL A 427 6.17 5.21 -13.19
C VAL A 427 5.31 4.30 -14.06
N GLU A 428 5.39 4.45 -15.39
CA GLU A 428 4.73 3.56 -16.36
C GLU A 428 5.05 2.09 -16.09
N ASN A 429 6.35 1.76 -16.01
CA ASN A 429 6.78 0.38 -15.84
C ASN A 429 6.35 -0.20 -14.50
N PHE A 430 6.31 0.59 -13.43
CA PHE A 430 5.75 0.15 -12.15
C PHE A 430 4.26 -0.18 -12.29
N GLY A 431 3.43 0.71 -12.82
CA GLY A 431 2.00 0.43 -12.99
C GLY A 431 1.76 -0.79 -13.87
N MET A 432 2.53 -0.95 -14.96
CA MET A 432 2.49 -2.15 -15.79
C MET A 432 3.02 -3.39 -15.05
N ALA A 433 4.02 -3.29 -14.17
CA ALA A 433 4.50 -4.40 -13.35
C ALA A 433 3.45 -4.86 -12.33
N VAL A 434 2.63 -3.92 -11.84
CA VAL A 434 1.51 -4.18 -10.95
C VAL A 434 0.41 -4.99 -11.66
N LEU A 435 0.15 -4.68 -12.93
CA LEU A 435 -0.88 -5.34 -13.74
C LEU A 435 -0.41 -6.63 -14.42
N LEU A 436 0.75 -6.61 -15.09
CA LEU A 436 1.21 -7.69 -15.97
C LEU A 436 1.97 -8.80 -15.24
N ARG A 437 2.73 -8.49 -14.18
CA ARG A 437 3.57 -9.47 -13.47
C ARG A 437 4.48 -10.27 -14.42
N GLU A 438 5.21 -9.59 -15.30
CA GLU A 438 6.13 -10.26 -16.21
C GLU A 438 7.19 -11.07 -15.43
N GLU A 439 7.73 -12.13 -16.04
CA GLU A 439 8.71 -13.01 -15.40
C GLU A 439 9.97 -12.27 -14.95
N THR A 440 10.41 -11.33 -15.77
CA THR A 440 11.65 -10.55 -15.61
C THR A 440 11.55 -9.27 -16.41
N GLY A 441 12.35 -8.27 -16.09
CA GLY A 441 12.43 -7.00 -16.80
C GLY A 441 11.66 -5.89 -16.08
N PRO A 442 11.57 -4.70 -16.68
CA PRO A 442 11.04 -3.51 -16.01
C PRO A 442 9.56 -3.64 -15.63
N ARG A 443 8.80 -4.54 -16.28
CA ARG A 443 7.39 -4.82 -15.99
C ARG A 443 7.21 -6.09 -15.16
N SER A 444 8.28 -6.57 -14.54
CA SER A 444 8.24 -7.59 -13.50
C SER A 444 8.15 -6.92 -12.13
N LEU A 445 7.40 -7.50 -11.20
CA LEU A 445 7.37 -6.97 -9.83
C LEU A 445 8.60 -7.39 -9.03
N SER A 446 9.03 -8.64 -9.16
CA SER A 446 10.09 -9.25 -8.35
C SER A 446 11.35 -9.63 -9.12
N ASN A 447 11.32 -9.58 -10.46
CA ASN A 447 12.37 -10.15 -11.32
C ASN A 447 12.67 -11.64 -11.05
N ASP A 448 11.72 -12.36 -10.44
CA ASP A 448 11.81 -13.80 -10.16
C ASP A 448 10.68 -14.56 -10.87
N PRO A 449 10.98 -15.34 -11.93
CA PRO A 449 9.99 -16.14 -12.64
C PRO A 449 9.22 -17.14 -11.78
N THR A 450 9.80 -17.54 -10.63
CA THR A 450 9.24 -18.50 -9.67
C THR A 450 8.40 -17.85 -8.57
N ALA A 451 8.52 -16.53 -8.41
CA ALA A 451 7.92 -15.75 -7.34
C ALA A 451 7.38 -14.41 -7.89
N ARG A 452 6.60 -14.46 -8.98
CA ARG A 452 6.15 -13.25 -9.72
C ARG A 452 5.28 -12.30 -8.91
N SER A 453 4.58 -12.83 -7.91
CA SER A 453 3.71 -12.09 -7.00
C SER A 453 4.32 -11.92 -5.62
N THR A 454 5.55 -12.35 -5.36
CA THR A 454 6.15 -12.24 -4.03
C THR A 454 7.34 -11.28 -4.10
N VAL A 455 7.35 -10.26 -3.26
CA VAL A 455 8.42 -9.26 -3.19
C VAL A 455 8.91 -9.20 -1.75
N PHE A 456 10.21 -9.46 -1.53
CA PHE A 456 10.80 -9.55 -0.19
C PHE A 456 10.06 -10.48 0.80
N GLY A 457 9.36 -11.50 0.28
CA GLY A 457 8.60 -12.46 1.08
C GLY A 457 7.13 -12.07 1.28
N SER A 458 6.73 -10.85 0.93
CA SER A 458 5.34 -10.40 0.95
C SER A 458 4.60 -10.85 -0.30
N ASP A 459 3.50 -11.58 -0.12
CA ASP A 459 2.65 -12.04 -1.22
C ASP A 459 1.69 -10.94 -1.67
N VAL A 460 1.82 -10.51 -2.92
CA VAL A 460 1.08 -9.41 -3.53
C VAL A 460 -0.07 -9.97 -4.37
N PRO A 461 -1.33 -9.58 -4.09
CA PRO A 461 -2.47 -9.98 -4.91
C PRO A 461 -2.35 -9.44 -6.34
N LEU A 462 -3.02 -10.10 -7.27
CA LEU A 462 -3.20 -9.56 -8.61
C LEU A 462 -4.22 -8.44 -8.52
N LEU A 463 -3.84 -7.26 -9.01
CA LEU A 463 -4.79 -6.17 -9.12
C LEU A 463 -5.72 -6.45 -10.29
N TYR A 464 -6.99 -6.14 -10.08
CA TYR A 464 -8.03 -6.32 -11.06
C TYR A 464 -8.77 -5.01 -11.26
N ILE A 465 -9.09 -4.68 -12.51
CA ILE A 465 -9.92 -3.54 -12.88
C ILE A 465 -11.22 -4.12 -13.43
N ALA A 466 -12.29 -4.04 -12.62
CA ALA A 466 -13.58 -4.60 -12.99
C ALA A 466 -14.25 -3.80 -14.09
N GLU A 467 -14.31 -2.48 -13.87
CA GLU A 467 -14.86 -1.51 -14.79
C GLU A 467 -13.83 -0.40 -15.00
N PRO A 468 -13.20 -0.30 -16.18
CA PRO A 468 -12.16 0.68 -16.43
C PRO A 468 -12.68 2.12 -16.32
N ALA A 469 -11.94 2.97 -15.63
CA ALA A 469 -12.32 4.36 -15.45
C ALA A 469 -12.28 5.16 -16.78
N ALA A 470 -13.33 5.91 -17.06
CA ALA A 470 -13.40 6.78 -18.24
C ALA A 470 -12.44 7.99 -18.14
N ALA A 471 -12.07 8.37 -16.93
CA ALA A 471 -11.09 9.42 -16.64
C ALA A 471 -10.37 9.11 -15.31
N ILE A 472 -9.09 9.41 -15.23
CA ILE A 472 -8.22 9.16 -14.07
C ILE A 472 -7.54 10.46 -13.61
N PRO A 473 -7.19 10.61 -12.32
CA PRO A 473 -6.36 11.73 -11.88
C PRO A 473 -4.90 11.55 -12.33
N GLY A 474 -4.05 12.54 -12.07
CA GLY A 474 -2.60 12.46 -12.30
C GLY A 474 -1.88 11.48 -11.36
N GLY A 475 -0.64 11.81 -10.99
CA GLY A 475 0.14 11.16 -9.94
C GLY A 475 0.54 9.72 -10.26
N GLY A 476 0.61 9.37 -11.54
CA GLY A 476 0.84 8.01 -11.98
C GLY A 476 -0.38 7.13 -11.74
N SER A 477 -1.61 7.63 -11.87
CA SER A 477 -2.79 6.77 -11.85
C SER A 477 -2.86 5.93 -13.12
N PHE A 478 -3.42 4.72 -13.04
CA PHE A 478 -3.51 3.79 -14.18
C PHE A 478 -4.91 3.19 -14.30
N THR A 479 -5.46 3.10 -15.50
CA THR A 479 -6.58 2.19 -15.79
C THR A 479 -6.24 1.32 -16.99
N ALA A 480 -6.85 0.15 -17.11
CA ALA A 480 -6.54 -0.80 -18.17
C ALA A 480 -7.76 -1.53 -18.71
N VAL A 481 -7.69 -1.91 -19.98
CA VAL A 481 -8.67 -2.72 -20.70
C VAL A 481 -7.99 -3.93 -21.33
N ASP A 482 -8.72 -5.03 -21.41
CA ASP A 482 -8.36 -6.13 -22.29
C ASP A 482 -8.76 -5.81 -23.74
N VAL A 483 -7.85 -6.10 -24.67
CA VAL A 483 -8.01 -5.74 -26.08
C VAL A 483 -8.37 -6.95 -26.91
N GLU A 484 -9.63 -7.01 -27.37
CA GLU A 484 -10.07 -8.03 -28.31
C GLU A 484 -9.30 -7.93 -29.64
N GLY A 485 -8.62 -9.02 -30.02
CA GLY A 485 -7.85 -9.08 -31.26
C GLY A 485 -6.39 -8.64 -31.16
N GLY A 486 -5.93 -8.24 -29.97
CA GLY A 486 -4.50 -8.05 -29.65
C GLY A 486 -3.87 -6.77 -30.21
N SER A 487 -4.68 -5.80 -30.64
CA SER A 487 -4.19 -4.49 -31.08
C SER A 487 -5.17 -3.36 -30.74
N PHE A 488 -4.67 -2.29 -30.16
CA PHE A 488 -5.41 -1.06 -29.83
C PHE A 488 -4.84 0.11 -30.62
N THR A 489 -5.68 1.05 -31.03
CA THR A 489 -5.23 2.28 -31.70
C THR A 489 -5.58 3.46 -30.82
N VAL A 490 -4.56 4.21 -30.42
CA VAL A 490 -4.75 5.42 -29.62
C VAL A 490 -5.56 6.44 -30.42
N ASP A 491 -6.58 7.02 -29.78
CA ASP A 491 -7.40 8.09 -30.38
C ASP A 491 -6.51 9.30 -30.69
N ALA A 492 -6.57 9.82 -31.91
CA ALA A 492 -5.85 11.05 -32.31
C ALA A 492 -6.35 12.32 -31.57
N GLN A 493 -7.40 12.20 -30.76
CA GLN A 493 -7.88 13.23 -29.83
C GLN A 493 -7.58 12.90 -28.36
N ALA A 494 -6.73 11.90 -28.09
CA ALA A 494 -6.26 11.62 -26.74
C ALA A 494 -5.61 12.87 -26.14
N ASP A 495 -5.81 13.05 -24.83
CA ASP A 495 -5.14 14.13 -24.10
C ASP A 495 -3.63 13.81 -24.09
N PRO A 496 -2.75 14.77 -24.44
CA PRO A 496 -1.30 14.54 -24.49
C PRO A 496 -0.67 14.24 -23.13
N ARG A 497 -1.42 14.41 -22.03
CA ARG A 497 -1.01 13.99 -20.69
C ARG A 497 -1.12 12.49 -20.48
N ILE A 498 -1.95 11.79 -21.25
CA ILE A 498 -2.13 10.34 -21.11
C ILE A 498 -1.07 9.61 -21.92
N ALA A 499 -0.23 8.83 -21.23
CA ALA A 499 0.59 7.80 -21.84
C ALA A 499 -0.22 6.51 -21.99
N TYR A 500 0.04 5.78 -23.08
CA TYR A 500 -0.59 4.48 -23.34
C TYR A 500 0.47 3.40 -23.44
N ALA A 501 0.33 2.37 -22.62
CA ALA A 501 1.22 1.22 -22.59
C ALA A 501 0.45 -0.05 -22.90
N SER A 502 1.06 -0.96 -23.65
CA SER A 502 0.49 -2.28 -23.92
C SER A 502 1.43 -3.40 -23.53
N GLY A 503 0.85 -4.55 -23.21
CA GLY A 503 1.59 -5.76 -22.95
C GLY A 503 0.71 -6.99 -23.08
N ASP A 504 1.37 -8.14 -23.13
CA ASP A 504 0.69 -9.42 -23.01
C ASP A 504 0.62 -9.75 -21.52
N ALA A 505 -0.51 -9.46 -20.91
CA ALA A 505 -0.76 -9.93 -19.55
C ALA A 505 -0.75 -11.46 -19.61
N PRO A 506 0.13 -12.17 -18.88
CA PRO A 506 0.02 -13.60 -18.75
C PRO A 506 -1.35 -13.99 -18.17
N LEU A 507 -2.03 -13.07 -17.45
CA LEU A 507 -3.32 -13.28 -16.83
C LEU A 507 -4.08 -11.96 -16.53
N PRO A 508 -5.01 -11.51 -17.38
CA PRO A 508 -6.16 -10.77 -16.90
C PRO A 508 -7.16 -11.78 -16.35
N VAL A 509 -7.08 -12.09 -15.05
CA VAL A 509 -8.11 -12.92 -14.42
C VAL A 509 -9.22 -12.00 -13.92
N ALA A 510 -10.11 -11.63 -14.83
CA ALA A 510 -11.41 -11.10 -14.45
C ALA A 510 -12.26 -12.25 -13.88
N VAL A 511 -12.57 -12.22 -12.59
CA VAL A 511 -13.70 -13.01 -12.07
C VAL A 511 -14.96 -12.30 -12.51
N ARG A 512 -15.68 -12.93 -13.43
CA ARG A 512 -16.99 -12.47 -13.87
C ARG A 512 -18.04 -12.98 -12.89
N VAL A 513 -18.73 -12.05 -12.24
CA VAL A 513 -19.96 -12.32 -11.49
C VAL A 513 -21.15 -12.03 -12.41
N GLN A 514 -21.75 -13.08 -12.95
CA GLN A 514 -22.88 -13.01 -13.88
C GLN A 514 -24.18 -13.38 -13.15
N ALA A 515 -25.27 -12.70 -13.46
CA ALA A 515 -26.59 -13.08 -12.97
C ALA A 515 -27.57 -13.23 -14.14
N ASP A 516 -28.62 -14.03 -13.96
CA ASP A 516 -29.70 -14.19 -14.93
C ASP A 516 -31.04 -13.85 -14.27
N PRO A 517 -31.69 -12.72 -14.61
CA PRO A 517 -31.36 -11.80 -15.70
C PRO A 517 -30.13 -10.90 -15.44
N ASP A 518 -29.40 -10.53 -16.49
CA ASP A 518 -28.24 -9.64 -16.38
C ASP A 518 -28.73 -8.18 -16.36
N GLY A 519 -28.71 -7.57 -15.17
CA GLY A 519 -29.22 -6.23 -14.88
C GLY A 519 -29.61 -6.14 -13.40
N GLY A 520 -29.25 -5.06 -12.70
CA GLY A 520 -29.15 -4.98 -11.23
C GLY A 520 -30.39 -5.32 -10.38
N GLU A 521 -31.56 -5.60 -10.97
CA GLU A 521 -32.74 -6.10 -10.26
C GLU A 521 -32.91 -7.62 -10.46
N LEU A 522 -32.61 -8.41 -9.44
CA LEU A 522 -32.84 -9.86 -9.39
C LEU A 522 -34.13 -10.19 -8.64
N SER A 523 -34.73 -11.34 -8.94
CA SER A 523 -35.77 -11.95 -8.09
C SER A 523 -35.15 -12.98 -7.15
N GLU A 524 -35.77 -13.18 -5.98
CA GLU A 524 -35.39 -14.25 -5.07
C GLU A 524 -35.36 -15.61 -5.80
N GLY A 525 -34.22 -16.29 -5.69
CA GLY A 525 -33.96 -17.58 -6.34
C GLY A 525 -33.27 -17.50 -7.71
N ASP A 526 -33.02 -16.30 -8.25
CA ASP A 526 -32.29 -16.15 -9.51
C ASP A 526 -30.81 -16.54 -9.34
N PRO A 527 -30.20 -17.22 -10.32
CA PRO A 527 -28.84 -17.75 -10.18
C PRO A 527 -27.78 -16.66 -10.39
N ILE A 528 -26.76 -16.67 -9.51
CA ILE A 528 -25.55 -15.86 -9.63
C ILE A 528 -24.36 -16.80 -9.84
N VAL A 529 -23.62 -16.57 -10.93
CA VAL A 529 -22.54 -17.43 -11.41
C VAL A 529 -21.22 -16.69 -11.37
N LEU A 530 -20.21 -17.31 -10.74
CA LEU A 530 -18.84 -16.84 -10.80
C LEU A 530 -18.07 -17.64 -11.84
N SER A 531 -17.31 -16.97 -12.69
CA SER A 531 -16.48 -17.60 -13.70
C SER A 531 -15.22 -16.78 -13.95
N PHE A 532 -14.20 -17.40 -14.54
CA PHE A 532 -13.09 -16.66 -15.12
C PHE A 532 -13.49 -16.12 -16.48
N ALA A 533 -13.10 -14.89 -16.81
CA ALA A 533 -13.27 -14.34 -18.16
C ALA A 533 -12.45 -15.11 -19.22
N HIS A 534 -11.34 -15.72 -18.81
CA HIS A 534 -10.39 -16.44 -19.66
C HIS A 534 -9.89 -17.72 -18.97
N ASP A 535 -9.14 -18.57 -19.68
CA ASP A 535 -8.59 -19.81 -19.10
C ASP A 535 -7.45 -19.49 -18.11
N VAL A 536 -7.57 -19.97 -16.86
CA VAL A 536 -6.64 -19.65 -15.77
C VAL A 536 -5.95 -20.93 -15.28
N PRO A 537 -4.64 -21.11 -15.54
CA PRO A 537 -3.89 -22.27 -15.10
C PRO A 537 -3.87 -22.41 -13.57
N GLY A 538 -4.46 -23.51 -13.09
CA GLY A 538 -4.60 -23.78 -11.65
C GLY A 538 -5.53 -22.82 -10.93
N GLY A 539 -6.42 -22.15 -11.67
CA GLY A 539 -7.41 -21.22 -11.15
C GLY A 539 -8.40 -21.90 -10.19
N GLN A 540 -8.56 -21.34 -9.00
CA GLN A 540 -9.61 -21.70 -8.05
C GLN A 540 -10.45 -20.47 -7.73
N LEU A 541 -11.78 -20.60 -7.81
CA LEU A 541 -12.73 -19.55 -7.47
C LEU A 541 -13.22 -19.69 -6.04
N PHE A 542 -13.49 -18.56 -5.42
CA PHE A 542 -14.04 -18.38 -4.09
C PHE A 542 -15.12 -17.31 -4.15
N CYS A 543 -16.03 -17.32 -3.18
CA CYS A 543 -17.09 -16.33 -3.07
C CYS A 543 -17.31 -15.90 -1.62
N PHE A 544 -17.77 -14.68 -1.47
CA PHE A 544 -18.31 -14.13 -0.24
C PHE A 544 -19.65 -13.44 -0.57
N GLU A 545 -20.69 -13.74 0.22
CA GLU A 545 -22.01 -13.11 0.11
C GLU A 545 -22.14 -12.09 1.25
N ALA A 546 -22.21 -10.80 0.94
CA ALA A 546 -22.46 -9.74 1.92
C ALA A 546 -23.96 -9.43 1.97
N THR A 547 -24.48 -9.23 3.18
CA THR A 547 -25.91 -8.94 3.43
C THR A 547 -26.20 -7.48 3.76
N ASP A 548 -25.16 -6.65 3.80
CA ASP A 548 -25.13 -5.23 4.13
C ASP A 548 -23.84 -4.63 3.54
N ASP A 549 -23.66 -3.32 3.70
CA ASP A 549 -22.41 -2.60 3.34
C ASP A 549 -21.23 -2.95 4.29
N SER A 550 -21.23 -4.12 4.93
CA SER A 550 -20.16 -4.47 5.86
C SER A 550 -18.87 -4.79 5.12
N TYR A 551 -17.76 -4.46 5.78
CA TYR A 551 -16.41 -4.78 5.35
C TYR A 551 -16.28 -6.24 4.89
N VAL A 552 -15.71 -6.41 3.70
CA VAL A 552 -15.42 -7.73 3.11
C VAL A 552 -14.26 -8.34 3.89
N ASP A 553 -14.59 -9.22 4.83
CA ASP A 553 -13.60 -9.98 5.61
C ASP A 553 -13.01 -11.11 4.74
N PRO A 554 -11.70 -11.04 4.37
CA PRO A 554 -11.04 -12.05 3.52
C PRO A 554 -11.10 -13.46 4.10
N LEU A 555 -11.31 -13.61 5.42
CA LEU A 555 -11.43 -14.91 6.10
C LEU A 555 -12.79 -15.58 5.86
N ARG A 556 -13.76 -14.89 5.28
CA ARG A 556 -15.11 -15.40 5.02
C ARG A 556 -15.31 -15.97 3.62
N PHE A 557 -14.29 -15.87 2.76
CA PHE A 557 -14.34 -16.47 1.43
C PHE A 557 -14.41 -18.00 1.52
N VAL A 558 -15.39 -18.57 0.83
CA VAL A 558 -15.55 -20.02 0.71
C VAL A 558 -15.28 -20.45 -0.73
N PRO A 559 -14.76 -21.67 -0.97
CA PRO A 559 -14.63 -22.19 -2.32
C PRO A 559 -15.96 -22.11 -3.07
N TYR A 560 -15.91 -21.60 -4.30
CA TYR A 560 -17.10 -21.49 -5.13
C TYR A 560 -17.45 -22.87 -5.72
N GLU A 561 -18.55 -23.45 -5.25
CA GLU A 561 -18.96 -24.82 -5.62
C GLU A 561 -20.06 -24.88 -6.72
N GLY A 562 -20.57 -23.72 -7.16
CA GLY A 562 -21.62 -23.63 -8.17
C GLY A 562 -22.51 -22.40 -7.98
N PRO A 563 -23.56 -22.24 -8.81
CA PRO A 563 -24.41 -21.06 -8.80
C PRO A 563 -24.94 -20.72 -7.41
N LEU A 564 -24.74 -19.48 -6.97
CA LEU A 564 -25.38 -18.92 -5.78
C LEU A 564 -26.83 -18.60 -6.12
N SER A 565 -27.69 -18.58 -5.10
CA SER A 565 -29.09 -18.22 -5.24
C SER A 565 -29.29 -16.81 -4.69
N ALA A 566 -29.83 -15.89 -5.48
CA ALA A 566 -30.16 -14.55 -5.04
C ALA A 566 -31.15 -14.61 -3.86
N LYS A 567 -30.84 -13.89 -2.77
CA LYS A 567 -31.66 -13.80 -1.55
C LYS A 567 -32.07 -12.36 -1.33
N THR A 568 -33.21 -12.11 -0.71
CA THR A 568 -33.69 -10.73 -0.47
C THR A 568 -32.82 -9.92 0.49
N ASP A 569 -31.99 -10.59 1.29
CA ASP A 569 -30.99 -10.00 2.16
C ASP A 569 -29.59 -9.96 1.52
N LEU A 570 -29.42 -10.45 0.29
CA LEU A 570 -28.16 -10.38 -0.43
C LEU A 570 -27.97 -8.95 -0.97
N HIS A 571 -26.85 -8.34 -0.57
CA HIS A 571 -26.46 -7.01 -1.02
C HIS A 571 -25.36 -7.10 -2.09
N GLU A 572 -24.29 -7.83 -1.81
CA GLU A 572 -23.12 -7.91 -2.68
C GLU A 572 -22.62 -9.36 -2.77
N VAL A 573 -22.10 -9.74 -3.93
CA VAL A 573 -21.28 -10.94 -4.07
C VAL A 573 -19.87 -10.52 -4.46
N VAL A 574 -18.93 -10.90 -3.62
CA VAL A 574 -17.51 -10.76 -3.92
C VAL A 574 -16.99 -12.11 -4.40
N GLY A 575 -16.55 -12.15 -5.66
CA GLY A 575 -15.77 -13.26 -6.19
C GLY A 575 -14.30 -13.07 -5.87
N ALA A 576 -13.64 -14.14 -5.49
CA ALA A 576 -12.19 -14.16 -5.38
C ALA A 576 -11.60 -15.33 -6.15
N TYR A 577 -10.31 -15.24 -6.45
CA TYR A 577 -9.60 -16.31 -7.12
C TYR A 577 -8.16 -16.45 -6.68
N ARG A 578 -7.62 -17.65 -6.91
CA ARG A 578 -6.21 -17.97 -6.79
C ARG A 578 -5.73 -18.66 -8.04
N CYS A 579 -4.50 -18.42 -8.49
CA CYS A 579 -3.91 -19.07 -9.66
C CYS A 579 -2.45 -19.44 -9.41
N THR A 580 -1.80 -20.11 -10.37
CA THR A 580 -0.38 -20.46 -10.24
C THR A 580 0.58 -19.26 -10.32
N ALA A 581 0.11 -18.12 -10.82
CA ALA A 581 0.90 -16.88 -10.86
C ALA A 581 0.80 -16.03 -9.59
N GLY A 582 -0.13 -16.35 -8.68
CA GLY A 582 -0.36 -15.58 -7.44
C GLY A 582 -0.71 -16.48 -6.24
N SER A 583 -0.06 -16.24 -5.12
CA SER A 583 -0.25 -16.95 -3.84
C SER A 583 -1.48 -16.46 -3.07
N THR A 584 -1.81 -15.17 -3.19
CA THR A 584 -2.92 -14.49 -2.48
C THR A 584 -4.22 -14.52 -3.28
N LEU A 585 -5.35 -14.59 -2.56
CA LEU A 585 -6.68 -14.39 -3.15
C LEU A 585 -6.74 -12.99 -3.78
N SER A 586 -7.23 -12.92 -5.01
CA SER A 586 -7.49 -11.67 -5.74
C SER A 586 -9.00 -11.56 -5.93
N PHE A 587 -9.55 -10.33 -5.94
CA PHE A 587 -10.98 -10.12 -5.71
C PHE A 587 -11.65 -9.31 -6.82
N ALA A 588 -12.95 -9.51 -6.99
CA ALA A 588 -13.85 -8.72 -7.81
C ALA A 588 -15.23 -8.73 -7.15
N SER A 589 -15.94 -7.61 -7.08
CA SER A 589 -17.27 -7.58 -6.47
C SER A 589 -18.36 -7.08 -7.42
N ARG A 590 -19.60 -7.43 -7.09
CA ARG A 590 -20.80 -6.93 -7.77
C ARG A 590 -21.95 -6.83 -6.77
N THR A 591 -22.61 -5.67 -6.75
CA THR A 591 -23.78 -5.39 -5.91
C THR A 591 -25.07 -5.76 -6.66
N PHE A 592 -26.10 -6.18 -5.91
CA PHE A 592 -27.39 -6.60 -6.45
C PHE A 592 -28.54 -5.99 -5.64
N THR A 593 -29.63 -5.65 -6.31
CA THR A 593 -30.92 -5.39 -5.66
C THR A 593 -31.82 -6.61 -5.88
N VAL A 594 -32.19 -7.33 -4.81
CA VAL A 594 -33.01 -8.54 -4.91
C VAL A 594 -34.43 -8.30 -4.41
N THR A 595 -35.42 -8.52 -5.28
CA THR A 595 -36.85 -8.41 -4.96
C THR A 595 -37.44 -9.76 -4.56
N ALA A 596 -38.35 -9.76 -3.58
CA ALA A 596 -39.08 -10.97 -3.21
C ALA A 596 -39.91 -11.45 -4.40
N ARG A 597 -39.83 -12.75 -4.72
CA ARG A 597 -40.63 -13.31 -5.81
C ARG A 597 -42.10 -13.34 -5.37
N ASP A 598 -42.97 -12.65 -6.11
CA ASP A 598 -44.42 -12.73 -5.86
C ASP A 598 -44.86 -14.19 -5.98
N GLN A 599 -45.15 -14.81 -4.83
CA GLN A 599 -45.90 -16.05 -4.80
C GLN A 599 -47.33 -15.67 -5.18
N GLY A 600 -47.61 -15.66 -6.49
CA GLY A 600 -48.96 -15.44 -6.99
C GLY A 600 -49.94 -16.30 -6.18
N GLU A 601 -50.98 -15.67 -5.64
CA GLU A 601 -51.99 -16.35 -4.83
C GLU A 601 -52.47 -17.60 -5.58
N ASP A 602 -52.04 -18.77 -5.11
CA ASP A 602 -52.59 -20.07 -5.49
C ASP A 602 -54.06 -20.06 -5.07
N THR A 603 -54.90 -19.53 -5.94
CA THR A 603 -56.35 -19.63 -5.83
C THR A 603 -56.67 -21.11 -6.07
N PRO A 604 -57.25 -21.86 -5.12
CA PRO A 604 -57.50 -23.28 -5.30
C PRO A 604 -58.55 -23.48 -6.40
N GLY A 605 -58.09 -23.78 -7.62
CA GLY A 605 -58.95 -24.17 -8.74
C GLY A 605 -59.48 -25.59 -8.54
N GLU A 606 -60.77 -25.78 -8.80
CA GLU A 606 -61.53 -27.03 -8.60
C GLU A 606 -60.86 -28.30 -9.18
N PRO A 607 -61.10 -29.48 -8.56
CA PRO A 607 -60.48 -30.73 -8.96
C PRO A 607 -61.07 -31.22 -10.29
N THR A 608 -60.25 -31.22 -11.34
CA THR A 608 -60.56 -31.94 -12.57
C THR A 608 -59.96 -33.34 -12.53
N ALA A 609 -60.79 -34.34 -12.86
CA ALA A 609 -60.52 -35.76 -12.75
C ALA A 609 -59.32 -36.22 -13.63
N PRO A 610 -58.58 -37.27 -13.21
CA PRO A 610 -57.38 -37.70 -13.92
C PRO A 610 -57.74 -38.52 -15.18
N PRO A 611 -57.01 -38.34 -16.30
CA PRO A 611 -56.97 -39.33 -17.36
C PRO A 611 -56.11 -40.55 -16.96
N PRO A 612 -56.33 -41.72 -17.58
CA PRO A 612 -55.88 -43.00 -17.04
C PRO A 612 -54.38 -43.26 -17.23
N SER A 613 -53.83 -44.01 -16.29
CA SER A 613 -52.45 -44.54 -16.32
C SER A 613 -52.23 -45.56 -17.45
N GLU A 614 -51.16 -45.39 -18.21
CA GLU A 614 -50.48 -46.52 -18.85
C GLU A 614 -48.98 -46.51 -18.51
N GLY A 615 -48.53 -47.60 -17.88
CA GLY A 615 -47.18 -48.16 -18.05
C GLY A 615 -46.04 -47.58 -17.19
N ALA A 616 -45.80 -48.19 -16.03
CA ALA A 616 -44.49 -48.20 -15.37
C ALA A 616 -43.59 -49.34 -15.94
N PRO A 617 -42.36 -49.53 -15.47
CA PRO A 617 -41.09 -49.00 -15.99
C PRO A 617 -40.21 -50.11 -16.62
N THR A 618 -39.09 -49.74 -17.26
CA THR A 618 -37.96 -50.68 -17.45
C THR A 618 -36.65 -50.05 -17.00
N GLU A 619 -35.93 -50.82 -16.18
CA GLU A 619 -34.63 -50.56 -15.55
C GLU A 619 -33.45 -50.54 -16.55
N PRO A 620 -32.25 -50.11 -16.11
CA PRO A 620 -31.18 -49.58 -16.96
C PRO A 620 -30.26 -50.64 -17.57
N ALA A 621 -29.69 -50.34 -18.73
CA ALA A 621 -28.65 -51.15 -19.35
C ALA A 621 -27.25 -50.76 -18.85
N ALA A 622 -26.52 -51.81 -18.45
CA ALA A 622 -25.19 -51.87 -17.83
C ALA A 622 -24.05 -51.08 -18.52
N LEU A 623 -23.16 -50.55 -17.67
CA LEU A 623 -21.78 -50.15 -17.96
C LEU A 623 -20.93 -51.32 -18.49
N PRO A 624 -19.95 -51.09 -19.38
CA PRO A 624 -18.84 -52.01 -19.59
C PRO A 624 -17.70 -51.77 -18.58
N ALA A 625 -17.16 -52.87 -18.07
CA ALA A 625 -16.06 -52.97 -17.12
C ALA A 625 -14.66 -52.82 -17.78
N PRO A 626 -13.58 -52.60 -17.00
CA PRO A 626 -12.31 -52.04 -17.48
C PRO A 626 -11.32 -53.10 -17.97
N GLY A 627 -10.57 -52.77 -19.01
CA GLY A 627 -9.42 -53.54 -19.48
C GLY A 627 -8.12 -53.07 -18.84
N LYS A 628 -7.47 -53.95 -18.07
CA LYS A 628 -6.07 -53.82 -17.62
C LYS A 628 -5.10 -54.19 -18.75
N LEU A 629 -3.99 -53.46 -18.87
CA LEU A 629 -2.61 -53.99 -18.83
C LEU A 629 -1.58 -52.85 -18.77
N ALA A 630 -0.59 -53.04 -17.90
CA ALA A 630 0.51 -52.14 -17.48
C ALA A 630 1.78 -52.36 -18.36
N PRO A 631 3.02 -52.00 -17.95
CA PRO A 631 3.57 -50.88 -17.17
C PRO A 631 4.75 -50.18 -17.90
N THR A 632 5.30 -49.09 -17.33
CA THR A 632 6.70 -48.54 -17.34
C THR A 632 6.60 -47.02 -17.29
N GLY A 633 7.34 -46.26 -16.49
CA GLY A 633 8.35 -46.50 -15.46
C GLY A 633 8.63 -45.14 -14.79
N ASP A 634 9.06 -45.20 -13.53
CA ASP A 634 9.73 -44.17 -12.73
C ASP A 634 9.10 -42.76 -12.63
N ALA A 635 8.31 -42.58 -11.57
CA ALA A 635 8.18 -41.29 -10.87
C ALA A 635 7.94 -41.58 -9.38
N ALA A 636 9.03 -41.67 -8.61
CA ALA A 636 8.99 -41.72 -7.16
C ALA A 636 9.87 -40.58 -6.63
N THR A 637 9.34 -39.35 -6.64
CA THR A 637 9.73 -38.20 -5.77
C THR A 637 8.86 -36.98 -6.08
N SER A 638 7.54 -37.03 -5.84
CA SER A 638 6.72 -35.79 -5.77
C SER A 638 5.60 -35.83 -4.73
N ALA A 639 5.23 -36.99 -4.21
CA ALA A 639 4.12 -37.12 -3.24
C ALA A 639 4.45 -36.70 -1.79
N VAL A 640 5.52 -35.93 -1.56
CA VAL A 640 5.92 -35.45 -0.21
C VAL A 640 5.90 -33.91 -0.10
N ALA A 641 5.76 -33.18 -1.21
CA ALA A 641 5.64 -31.72 -1.20
C ALA A 641 4.18 -31.26 -0.96
N ASP A 642 3.20 -31.91 -1.57
CA ASP A 642 1.78 -31.52 -1.47
C ASP A 642 1.14 -31.79 -0.10
N THR A 643 1.69 -32.73 0.67
CA THR A 643 1.17 -33.07 2.01
C THR A 643 1.75 -32.20 3.12
N ALA A 644 2.85 -31.47 2.86
CA ALA A 644 3.44 -30.52 3.81
C ALA A 644 2.69 -29.17 3.79
N ALA A 645 2.24 -28.72 2.60
CA ALA A 645 1.43 -27.51 2.45
C ALA A 645 0.04 -27.64 3.12
N LEU A 646 -0.56 -28.84 3.11
CA LEU A 646 -1.82 -29.12 3.81
C LEU A 646 -1.67 -29.12 5.35
N ALA A 647 -0.47 -29.40 5.87
CA ALA A 647 -0.20 -29.44 7.30
C ALA A 647 0.06 -28.04 7.90
N CYS A 648 0.58 -27.10 7.10
CA CYS A 648 0.78 -25.70 7.53
C CYS A 648 -0.54 -24.94 7.68
N PHE A 649 -1.50 -25.13 6.76
CA PHE A 649 -2.83 -24.52 6.90
C PHE A 649 -3.73 -25.24 7.92
N ALA A 650 -3.61 -26.56 8.09
CA ALA A 650 -4.31 -27.24 9.18
C ALA A 650 -3.80 -26.79 10.54
N ALA A 651 -2.53 -26.39 10.69
CA ALA A 651 -1.96 -25.87 11.94
C ALA A 651 -2.34 -24.39 12.20
N ALA A 652 -2.39 -23.53 11.17
CA ALA A 652 -2.84 -22.15 11.28
C ALA A 652 -4.36 -22.06 11.54
N ALA A 653 -5.17 -22.82 10.79
CA ALA A 653 -6.61 -22.89 11.01
C ALA A 653 -6.99 -23.62 12.32
N PHE A 654 -6.22 -24.63 12.76
CA PHE A 654 -6.41 -25.19 14.11
C PHE A 654 -5.93 -24.24 15.21
N ALA A 655 -4.90 -23.40 15.03
CA ALA A 655 -4.48 -22.45 16.06
C ALA A 655 -5.59 -21.42 16.35
N VAL A 656 -6.28 -20.95 15.30
CA VAL A 656 -7.42 -20.02 15.40
C VAL A 656 -8.68 -20.73 15.94
N ALA A 657 -8.99 -21.95 15.48
CA ALA A 657 -10.16 -22.70 15.96
C ALA A 657 -9.99 -23.31 17.38
N SER A 658 -8.76 -23.62 17.80
CA SER A 658 -8.46 -24.17 19.13
C SER A 658 -8.51 -23.11 20.23
N ARG A 659 -8.22 -21.85 19.90
CA ARG A 659 -8.40 -20.72 20.82
C ARG A 659 -9.89 -20.44 21.12
N ARG A 660 -10.81 -20.77 20.20
CA ARG A 660 -12.27 -20.61 20.41
C ARG A 660 -12.95 -21.72 21.22
N ARG A 661 -12.28 -22.81 21.63
CA ARG A 661 -12.93 -23.94 22.37
C ARG A 661 -12.49 -24.18 23.82
N ILE A 662 -11.54 -23.44 24.38
CA ILE A 662 -11.17 -23.58 25.82
C ILE A 662 -11.96 -22.62 26.73
N ALA A 663 -12.89 -21.82 26.21
CA ALA A 663 -13.76 -20.95 27.03
C ALA A 663 -15.13 -21.55 27.42
N ARG A 664 -15.41 -22.83 27.13
CA ARG A 664 -16.65 -23.51 27.59
C ARG A 664 -16.43 -24.95 28.04
N ALA A 665 -15.82 -25.10 29.21
CA ALA A 665 -16.06 -26.25 30.08
C ALA A 665 -16.42 -25.73 31.48
N GLY A 666 -17.69 -25.35 31.65
CA GLY A 666 -18.25 -25.13 32.97
C GLY A 666 -18.13 -26.41 33.80
N LYS A 667 -17.48 -26.32 34.96
CA LYS A 667 -17.62 -27.32 36.01
C LYS A 667 -19.10 -27.37 36.46
N PRO A 668 -19.72 -28.55 36.56
CA PRO A 668 -21.02 -28.68 37.20
C PRO A 668 -20.86 -28.53 38.72
N ALA A 669 -21.90 -27.98 39.36
CA ALA A 669 -21.95 -27.78 40.80
C ALA A 669 -21.97 -29.10 41.59
N GLU A 670 -21.07 -29.13 42.58
CA GLU A 670 -21.03 -29.83 43.88
C GLU A 670 -21.13 -31.37 44.01
N ARG A 671 -20.08 -31.92 44.65
CA ARG A 671 -19.75 -33.30 45.08
C ARG A 671 -19.02 -34.21 44.08
#